data_AF-A0AAV1NSC6-F1
#
_entry.id   AF-A0AAV1NSC6-F1
#
_cell.length_a   1.000
_cell.length_b   1.000
_cell.length_c   1.000
_cell.angle_alpha   90.00
_cell.angle_beta   90.00
_cell.angle_gamma   90.00
#
_symmetry.space_group_name_H-M   'P 1'
#
loop_
_entity.id
_entity.type
_entity.pdbx_description
1 polymer ?
#
loop_
_entity_poly.entity_id
_entity_poly.type
_entity_poly.pdbx_seq_one_letter_code
_entity_poly.pdbx_strand_id
1 'polypeptide(L)'
;MPSTQDWTNTWINSPLGVVEGMFADSQNNPNSGWEAKVVEFFKDQLKQKEAPTWVPSMNDVPLHYLKPNSLVKFRCLIQDMFDPEFYMGVYETVDPSTKAKVLRCGKYKDVTECGVDFNSKNTVTAERQTFYCVPIPGESPWVKESYAGSSQARVVPSTSYVPSRQKRSYEEDDDTDDMDTQPQKQREPHTGPQNPTEHHGNGDCKRQETEAPSSQTASASHLDLNFPLPGEKGPSCLVKVYKDWDSFKLNDTLEVYGILSVSPALSALADERDASTSLLDPAECMETAEEQRVHSPPASLVPRLHMLYAKRLPNNNPLLPCATLEDNSAFLSSTLSEMASVRAELLTYLTHVLLGDVLAAEYLILHLISDVYTRHDVLPLGKFALNLSGCPTVSSYTERLYQIIQQLVPSSHYLGMNLQNMNQMRLVPKKDYVANRLVSGGLQLAKNTSLFLDETQLEQGQLDTTGVRNVTALGNVISWQKVDYDFNYHQMEFPCNINVLIASEGRSLLPSDCQIHLQSQVTPDNMDEYLSIHMHPTSSSQLNKFRLYLSVPRLLDYSISEELTKSVEDDFVDMRKDDPQSISAEDLHRMLVVARLLSLSLGQTSLSRDSWLRAKHIEMLRRSRMEQHKCVNGNEP
;
A
#
# COMPACT_ATOMS: atom_id res chain seq x y z
N MET A 1 34.88 -29.54 5.75
CA MET A 1 33.47 -29.65 6.17
C MET A 1 33.03 -28.24 6.54
N PRO A 2 32.43 -27.46 5.63
CA PRO A 2 31.85 -26.19 6.00
C PRO A 2 30.58 -26.46 6.81
N SER A 3 30.38 -25.67 7.85
CA SER A 3 29.24 -25.76 8.77
C SER A 3 27.92 -25.47 8.05
N THR A 4 26.83 -26.02 8.56
CA THR A 4 25.46 -25.91 8.05
C THR A 4 24.93 -24.48 7.87
N GLN A 5 25.67 -23.45 8.33
CA GLN A 5 25.37 -22.03 8.13
C GLN A 5 25.83 -21.47 6.77
N ASP A 6 26.72 -22.15 6.04
CA ASP A 6 27.22 -21.62 4.75
C ASP A 6 26.24 -21.89 3.60
N TRP A 7 25.41 -22.94 3.67
CA TRP A 7 24.42 -23.28 2.64
C TRP A 7 23.16 -22.38 2.67
N THR A 8 22.79 -21.85 3.84
CA THR A 8 21.59 -21.03 4.02
C THR A 8 21.69 -19.67 3.34
N ASN A 9 22.90 -19.16 3.12
CA ASN A 9 23.13 -17.87 2.45
C ASN A 9 23.23 -17.98 0.91
N THR A 10 23.46 -19.16 0.36
CA THR A 10 23.74 -19.33 -1.08
C THR A 10 22.52 -19.07 -1.96
N TRP A 11 21.34 -19.57 -1.58
CA TRP A 11 20.11 -19.42 -2.36
C TRP A 11 19.51 -18.01 -2.26
N ILE A 12 19.78 -17.28 -1.18
CA ILE A 12 19.38 -15.86 -1.02
C ILE A 12 20.32 -14.95 -1.82
N ASN A 13 21.64 -15.15 -1.72
CA ASN A 13 22.62 -14.26 -2.36
C ASN A 13 22.90 -14.59 -3.83
N SER A 14 22.52 -15.78 -4.30
CA SER A 14 22.72 -16.25 -5.67
C SER A 14 21.59 -17.21 -6.14
N PRO A 15 20.32 -16.78 -6.11
CA PRO A 15 19.18 -17.58 -6.55
C PRO A 15 19.30 -18.03 -8.02
N LEU A 16 19.88 -17.20 -8.90
CA LEU A 16 20.08 -17.56 -10.31
C LEU A 16 20.97 -18.80 -10.49
N GLY A 17 21.97 -18.99 -9.63
CA GLY A 17 22.83 -20.19 -9.68
C GLY A 17 22.05 -21.47 -9.37
N VAL A 18 21.03 -21.40 -8.51
CA VAL A 18 20.14 -22.54 -8.23
C VAL A 18 19.26 -22.85 -9.45
N VAL A 19 18.70 -21.80 -10.07
CA VAL A 19 17.91 -21.92 -11.31
C VAL A 19 18.73 -22.54 -12.44
N GLU A 20 19.96 -22.05 -12.65
CA GLU A 20 20.87 -22.55 -13.68
C GLU A 20 21.30 -23.99 -13.43
N GLY A 21 21.58 -24.36 -12.17
CA GLY A 21 21.89 -25.74 -11.81
C GLY A 21 20.74 -26.71 -12.13
N MET A 22 19.51 -26.37 -11.72
CA MET A 22 18.32 -27.18 -12.01
C MET A 22 18.01 -27.24 -13.52
N PHE A 23 18.27 -26.15 -14.25
CA PHE A 23 18.14 -26.13 -15.70
C PHE A 23 19.20 -27.01 -16.38
N ALA A 24 20.47 -26.96 -15.95
CA ALA A 24 21.52 -27.83 -16.49
C ALA A 24 21.19 -29.31 -16.28
N ASP A 25 20.68 -29.68 -15.10
CA ASP A 25 20.22 -31.05 -14.82
C ASP A 25 19.05 -31.46 -15.72
N SER A 26 18.18 -30.51 -16.08
CA SER A 26 17.04 -30.75 -16.98
C SER A 26 17.45 -31.08 -18.42
N GLN A 27 18.63 -30.64 -18.87
CA GLN A 27 19.11 -30.96 -20.22
C GLN A 27 19.35 -32.46 -20.40
N ASN A 28 19.59 -33.17 -19.30
CA ASN A 28 19.73 -34.63 -19.28
C ASN A 28 18.36 -35.37 -19.21
N ASN A 29 17.26 -34.66 -18.92
CA ASN A 29 15.92 -35.24 -18.83
C ASN A 29 14.81 -34.24 -19.27
N PRO A 30 14.25 -34.39 -20.50
CA PRO A 30 13.29 -33.44 -21.06
C PRO A 30 11.94 -33.37 -20.31
N ASN A 31 11.58 -34.38 -19.51
CA ASN A 31 10.36 -34.39 -18.68
C ASN A 31 10.63 -34.04 -17.21
N SER A 32 11.74 -33.37 -16.92
CA SER A 32 12.17 -33.07 -15.55
C SER A 32 11.20 -32.21 -14.73
N GLY A 33 10.33 -31.43 -15.37
CA GLY A 33 9.44 -30.48 -14.69
C GLY A 33 10.20 -29.44 -13.87
N TRP A 34 11.44 -29.12 -14.26
CA TRP A 34 12.41 -28.37 -13.46
C TRP A 34 11.87 -27.00 -12.99
N GLU A 35 11.03 -26.35 -13.78
CA GLU A 35 10.45 -25.05 -13.43
C GLU A 35 9.56 -25.11 -12.20
N ALA A 36 8.72 -26.15 -12.10
CA ALA A 36 7.87 -26.36 -10.93
C ALA A 36 8.75 -26.68 -9.71
N LYS A 37 9.80 -27.49 -9.90
CA LYS A 37 10.77 -27.83 -8.84
C LYS A 37 11.53 -26.62 -8.31
N VAL A 38 11.87 -25.65 -9.18
CA VAL A 38 12.48 -24.39 -8.74
C VAL A 38 11.53 -23.62 -7.82
N VAL A 39 10.28 -23.45 -8.23
CA VAL A 39 9.27 -22.74 -7.43
C VAL A 39 9.01 -23.48 -6.11
N GLU A 40 8.85 -24.80 -6.15
CA GLU A 40 8.69 -25.64 -4.95
C GLU A 40 9.88 -25.55 -4.01
N PHE A 41 11.11 -25.57 -4.54
CA PHE A 41 12.33 -25.40 -3.76
C PHE A 41 12.30 -24.08 -2.97
N PHE A 42 12.08 -22.95 -3.64
CA PHE A 42 12.02 -21.65 -2.95
C PHE A 42 10.83 -21.58 -1.99
N LYS A 43 9.66 -22.11 -2.36
CA LYS A 43 8.48 -22.15 -1.50
C LYS A 43 8.74 -22.95 -0.22
N ASP A 44 9.42 -24.08 -0.32
CA ASP A 44 9.73 -24.93 0.84
C ASP A 44 10.83 -24.35 1.72
N GLN A 45 11.83 -23.67 1.15
CA GLN A 45 12.78 -22.89 1.94
C GLN A 45 12.09 -21.76 2.70
N LEU A 46 11.19 -21.02 2.04
CA LEU A 46 10.45 -19.90 2.63
C LEU A 46 9.39 -20.32 3.67
N LYS A 47 8.93 -21.58 3.65
CA LYS A 47 8.04 -22.13 4.70
C LYS A 47 8.75 -22.32 6.04
N GLN A 48 10.09 -22.36 6.08
CA GLN A 48 10.82 -22.47 7.33
C GLN A 48 10.59 -21.21 8.16
N LYS A 49 10.26 -21.37 9.46
CA LYS A 49 9.77 -20.28 10.33
C LYS A 49 10.65 -19.03 10.37
N GLU A 50 11.96 -19.17 10.12
CA GLU A 50 12.93 -18.07 10.19
C GLU A 50 13.38 -17.58 8.81
N ALA A 51 13.12 -18.33 7.73
CA ALA A 51 13.60 -17.95 6.40
C ALA A 51 13.05 -16.60 5.90
N PRO A 52 11.75 -16.25 6.09
CA PRO A 52 11.22 -14.95 5.68
C PRO A 52 11.86 -13.74 6.39
N THR A 53 12.43 -13.90 7.58
CA THR A 53 13.08 -12.81 8.32
C THR A 53 14.52 -12.56 7.86
N TRP A 54 15.13 -13.55 7.18
CA TRP A 54 16.47 -13.45 6.58
C TRP A 54 16.46 -12.86 5.17
N VAL A 55 15.32 -12.83 4.49
CA VAL A 55 15.21 -12.22 3.15
C VAL A 55 15.12 -10.69 3.27
N PRO A 56 16.04 -9.93 2.64
CA PRO A 56 16.00 -8.47 2.64
C PRO A 56 14.71 -7.92 2.02
N SER A 57 14.15 -6.89 2.65
CA SER A 57 12.89 -6.25 2.24
C SER A 57 13.16 -4.97 1.46
N MET A 58 12.58 -4.84 0.27
CA MET A 58 12.64 -3.60 -0.51
C MET A 58 11.91 -2.44 0.16
N ASN A 59 10.92 -2.73 1.00
CA ASN A 59 10.16 -1.70 1.72
C ASN A 59 11.02 -0.99 2.78
N ASP A 60 12.01 -1.71 3.34
CA ASP A 60 12.77 -1.26 4.52
C ASP A 60 14.23 -0.90 4.18
N VAL A 61 14.80 -1.56 3.16
CA VAL A 61 16.20 -1.39 2.75
C VAL A 61 16.26 -0.57 1.46
N PRO A 62 16.97 0.58 1.45
CA PRO A 62 17.22 1.34 0.22
C PRO A 62 17.83 0.49 -0.88
N LEU A 63 17.39 0.69 -2.12
CA LEU A 63 17.76 -0.12 -3.27
C LEU A 63 19.28 -0.26 -3.46
N HIS A 64 20.06 0.80 -3.21
CA HIS A 64 21.51 0.81 -3.39
C HIS A 64 22.28 -0.06 -2.38
N TYR A 65 21.64 -0.52 -1.30
CA TYR A 65 22.22 -1.49 -0.38
C TYR A 65 21.86 -2.93 -0.75
N LEU A 66 20.84 -3.14 -1.58
CA LEU A 66 20.46 -4.48 -2.00
C LEU A 66 21.42 -4.98 -3.08
N LYS A 67 21.87 -6.23 -2.92
CA LYS A 67 22.76 -6.87 -3.89
C LYS A 67 21.98 -7.18 -5.18
N PRO A 68 22.48 -6.78 -6.37
CA PRO A 68 21.86 -7.20 -7.62
C PRO A 68 21.84 -8.73 -7.75
N ASN A 69 20.79 -9.25 -8.40
CA ASN A 69 20.53 -10.67 -8.62
C ASN A 69 20.38 -11.51 -7.33
N SER A 70 20.17 -10.88 -6.16
CA SER A 70 19.81 -11.58 -4.94
C SER A 70 18.30 -11.75 -4.80
N LEU A 71 17.89 -12.67 -3.93
CA LEU A 71 16.51 -12.82 -3.52
C LEU A 71 16.14 -11.68 -2.56
N VAL A 72 15.03 -11.01 -2.84
CA VAL A 72 14.45 -9.97 -1.98
C VAL A 72 12.96 -10.23 -1.82
N LYS A 73 12.37 -9.63 -0.79
CA LYS A 73 10.92 -9.59 -0.60
C LYS A 73 10.40 -8.17 -0.77
N PHE A 74 9.17 -8.05 -1.26
CA PHE A 74 8.49 -6.78 -1.48
C PHE A 74 7.01 -6.91 -1.13
N ARG A 75 6.56 -6.13 -0.14
CA ARG A 75 5.15 -5.97 0.22
C ARG A 75 4.55 -4.83 -0.59
N CYS A 76 3.56 -5.13 -1.42
CA CYS A 76 3.07 -4.17 -2.41
C CYS A 76 1.58 -4.31 -2.73
N LEU A 77 1.05 -3.28 -3.39
CA LEU A 77 -0.24 -3.28 -4.08
C LEU A 77 0.01 -3.35 -5.59
N ILE A 78 -0.72 -4.23 -6.31
CA ILE A 78 -0.74 -4.20 -7.78
C ILE A 78 -1.54 -2.98 -8.23
N GLN A 79 -0.85 -2.03 -8.84
CA GLN A 79 -1.46 -0.79 -9.31
C GLN A 79 -1.88 -0.85 -10.78
N ASP A 80 -1.03 -1.44 -11.63
CA ASP A 80 -1.28 -1.52 -13.07
C ASP A 80 -0.82 -2.88 -13.62
N MET A 81 -1.44 -3.27 -14.73
CA MET A 81 -1.14 -4.49 -15.50
C MET A 81 -0.76 -4.07 -16.91
N PHE A 82 0.51 -4.25 -17.28
CA PHE A 82 1.00 -3.95 -18.62
C PHE A 82 0.73 -5.08 -19.59
N ASP A 83 1.03 -4.88 -20.88
CA ASP A 83 0.92 -5.95 -21.85
C ASP A 83 2.00 -7.02 -21.62
N PRO A 84 1.74 -8.31 -21.94
CA PRO A 84 2.75 -9.36 -21.80
C PRO A 84 4.01 -9.08 -22.63
N GLU A 85 5.18 -9.34 -22.04
CA GLU A 85 6.48 -9.22 -22.71
C GLU A 85 6.94 -10.57 -23.27
N PHE A 86 7.43 -10.58 -24.50
CA PHE A 86 8.19 -11.71 -25.04
C PHE A 86 9.65 -11.66 -24.61
N TYR A 87 10.22 -12.81 -24.25
CA TYR A 87 11.63 -12.95 -23.90
C TYR A 87 12.19 -14.29 -24.38
N MET A 88 13.52 -14.41 -24.43
CA MET A 88 14.19 -15.66 -24.78
C MET A 88 14.20 -16.60 -23.58
N GLY A 89 13.28 -17.56 -23.53
CA GLY A 89 13.15 -18.54 -22.44
C GLY A 89 14.38 -19.44 -22.32
N VAL A 90 14.82 -19.98 -23.45
CA VAL A 90 16.07 -20.73 -23.61
C VAL A 90 16.79 -20.16 -24.81
N TYR A 91 18.09 -19.93 -24.71
CA TYR A 91 18.90 -19.41 -25.81
C TYR A 91 20.29 -20.03 -25.80
N GLU A 92 20.94 -20.04 -26.97
CA GLU A 92 22.29 -20.57 -27.12
C GLU A 92 23.30 -19.41 -27.15
N THR A 93 24.34 -19.50 -26.33
CA THR A 93 25.48 -18.57 -26.36
C THR A 93 26.69 -19.27 -26.95
N VAL A 94 27.44 -18.55 -27.79
CA VAL A 94 28.73 -18.98 -28.30
C VAL A 94 29.81 -18.27 -27.50
N ASP A 95 30.63 -19.03 -26.77
CA ASP A 95 31.78 -18.47 -26.08
C ASP A 95 32.76 -17.89 -27.13
N PRO A 96 33.10 -16.59 -27.05
CA PRO A 96 34.01 -15.95 -28.01
C PRO A 96 35.39 -16.60 -28.08
N SER A 97 35.83 -17.22 -26.98
CA SER A 97 37.17 -17.81 -26.85
C SER A 97 37.23 -19.27 -27.28
N THR A 98 36.26 -20.09 -26.87
CA THR A 98 36.25 -21.53 -27.13
C THR A 98 35.39 -21.94 -28.32
N LYS A 99 34.55 -21.02 -28.84
CA LYS A 99 33.48 -21.29 -29.82
C LYS A 99 32.50 -22.39 -29.39
N ALA A 100 32.52 -22.77 -28.11
CA ALA A 100 31.58 -23.75 -27.58
C ALA A 100 30.18 -23.14 -27.51
N LYS A 101 29.20 -23.91 -27.97
CA LYS A 101 27.78 -23.57 -27.88
C LYS A 101 27.25 -24.08 -26.53
N VAL A 102 26.67 -23.19 -25.74
CA VAL A 102 26.10 -23.50 -24.43
C VAL A 102 24.66 -23.00 -24.37
N LEU A 103 23.73 -23.88 -23.98
CA LEU A 103 22.34 -23.52 -23.74
C LEU A 103 22.21 -22.82 -22.38
N ARG A 104 21.56 -21.67 -22.37
CA ARG A 104 21.33 -20.81 -21.22
C ARG A 104 19.84 -20.64 -20.99
N CYS A 105 19.48 -20.46 -19.72
CA CYS A 105 18.13 -20.09 -19.32
C CYS A 105 18.00 -18.56 -19.25
N GLY A 106 16.98 -18.01 -19.91
CA GLY A 106 16.63 -16.58 -19.81
C GLY A 106 15.53 -16.27 -18.81
N LYS A 107 15.00 -17.27 -18.07
CA LYS A 107 14.05 -17.03 -16.98
C LYS A 107 14.72 -16.26 -15.85
N TYR A 108 13.93 -15.38 -15.24
CA TYR A 108 14.32 -14.53 -14.12
C TYR A 108 15.49 -13.57 -14.41
N LYS A 109 15.71 -13.24 -15.69
CA LYS A 109 16.73 -12.29 -16.16
C LYS A 109 16.09 -11.26 -17.10
N ASP A 110 16.66 -10.05 -17.12
CA ASP A 110 16.27 -9.02 -18.10
C ASP A 110 17.25 -8.87 -19.25
N VAL A 111 18.53 -9.19 -19.02
CA VAL A 111 19.60 -9.06 -20.02
C VAL A 111 20.16 -10.45 -20.32
N THR A 112 20.29 -10.77 -21.61
CA THR A 112 20.95 -12.00 -22.06
C THR A 112 22.47 -11.87 -21.92
N GLU A 113 23.14 -12.99 -21.75
CA GLU A 113 24.61 -13.03 -21.73
C GLU A 113 25.19 -12.67 -23.12
N CYS A 114 26.43 -12.18 -23.16
CA CYS A 114 27.09 -11.82 -24.42
C CYS A 114 27.29 -13.05 -25.33
N GLY A 115 27.17 -12.87 -26.64
CA GLY A 115 27.43 -13.92 -27.63
C GLY A 115 26.22 -14.81 -27.98
N VAL A 116 25.00 -14.27 -27.91
CA VAL A 116 23.77 -14.99 -28.27
C VAL A 116 23.76 -15.35 -29.77
N ASP A 117 23.48 -16.62 -30.08
CA ASP A 117 23.23 -17.09 -31.45
C ASP A 117 21.73 -16.96 -31.78
N PHE A 118 21.34 -15.82 -32.36
CA PHE A 118 19.95 -15.53 -32.76
C PHE A 118 19.42 -16.48 -33.83
N ASN A 119 20.29 -17.18 -34.56
CA ASN A 119 19.90 -18.11 -35.62
C ASN A 119 19.81 -19.57 -35.12
N SER A 120 20.04 -19.82 -33.83
CA SER A 120 19.98 -21.16 -33.27
C SER A 120 18.55 -21.70 -33.24
N LYS A 121 18.35 -22.92 -33.74
CA LYS A 121 17.05 -23.63 -33.69
C LYS A 121 16.64 -24.03 -32.27
N ASN A 122 17.57 -23.97 -31.32
CA ASN A 122 17.33 -24.32 -29.92
C ASN A 122 16.87 -23.12 -29.08
N THR A 123 16.79 -21.94 -29.67
CA THR A 123 16.26 -20.75 -29.01
C THR A 123 14.74 -20.84 -28.95
N VAL A 124 14.19 -20.76 -27.74
CA VAL A 124 12.75 -20.81 -27.48
C VAL A 124 12.31 -19.49 -26.87
N THR A 125 11.39 -18.81 -27.55
CA THR A 125 10.72 -17.62 -27.03
C THR A 125 9.61 -18.02 -26.05
N ALA A 126 9.43 -17.22 -25.01
CA ALA A 126 8.38 -17.38 -24.02
C ALA A 126 7.80 -16.01 -23.68
N GLU A 127 6.64 -16.01 -23.02
CA GLU A 127 5.94 -14.81 -22.58
C GLU A 127 5.99 -14.68 -21.05
N ARG A 128 5.92 -13.45 -20.56
CA ARG A 128 5.79 -13.13 -19.13
C ARG A 128 4.91 -11.90 -18.95
N GLN A 129 4.16 -11.87 -17.86
CA GLN A 129 3.32 -10.74 -17.49
C GLN A 129 4.12 -9.74 -16.63
N THR A 130 3.99 -8.45 -16.92
CA THR A 130 4.58 -7.36 -16.11
C THR A 130 3.49 -6.62 -15.33
N PHE A 131 3.70 -6.48 -14.02
CA PHE A 131 2.84 -5.71 -13.12
C PHE A 131 3.59 -4.50 -12.57
N TYR A 132 2.94 -3.34 -12.55
CA TYR A 132 3.45 -2.17 -11.84
C TYR A 132 2.95 -2.20 -10.39
N CYS A 133 3.88 -2.33 -9.46
CA CYS A 133 3.59 -2.50 -8.04
C CYS A 133 4.13 -1.32 -7.23
N VAL A 134 3.31 -0.85 -6.30
CA VAL A 134 3.62 0.28 -5.39
C VAL A 134 3.58 -0.17 -3.94
N PRO A 135 4.19 0.58 -2.99
CA PRO A 135 3.96 0.33 -1.57
C PRO A 135 2.45 0.35 -1.27
N ILE A 136 2.02 -0.37 -0.24
CA ILE A 136 0.61 -0.36 0.19
C ILE A 136 0.21 1.07 0.55
N PRO A 137 -0.80 1.66 -0.14
CA PRO A 137 -1.14 3.05 0.08
C PRO A 137 -1.69 3.31 1.49
N GLY A 138 -1.29 4.44 2.08
CA GLY A 138 -1.77 4.87 3.40
C GLY A 138 -1.31 3.99 4.56
N GLU A 139 -0.27 3.17 4.37
CA GLU A 139 0.24 2.28 5.43
C GLU A 139 0.75 3.03 6.66
N SER A 140 0.23 2.65 7.84
CA SER A 140 0.51 3.33 9.10
C SER A 140 1.96 3.16 9.55
N PRO A 141 2.57 4.15 10.23
CA PRO A 141 3.98 4.09 10.64
C PRO A 141 4.33 2.86 11.48
N TRP A 142 3.46 2.49 12.42
CA TRP A 142 3.68 1.33 13.30
C TRP A 142 3.74 -0.01 12.52
N VAL A 143 3.05 -0.10 11.38
CA VAL A 143 3.10 -1.29 10.52
C VAL A 143 4.48 -1.38 9.87
N LYS A 144 4.95 -0.27 9.29
CA LYS A 144 6.29 -0.18 8.68
C LYS A 144 7.38 -0.52 9.71
N GLU A 145 7.30 0.08 10.89
CA GLU A 145 8.24 -0.16 12.00
C GLU A 145 8.22 -1.62 12.49
N SER A 146 7.04 -2.23 12.61
CA SER A 146 6.92 -3.63 13.05
C SER A 146 7.50 -4.60 12.02
N TYR A 147 7.27 -4.36 10.73
CA TYR A 147 7.88 -5.18 9.67
C TYR A 147 9.40 -4.97 9.63
N ALA A 148 9.88 -3.72 9.68
CA ALA A 148 11.31 -3.43 9.75
C ALA A 148 11.97 -4.04 11.00
N GLY A 149 11.29 -4.04 12.15
CA GLY A 149 11.76 -4.59 13.42
C GLY A 149 11.82 -6.12 13.45
N SER A 150 10.97 -6.80 12.69
CA SER A 150 10.97 -8.27 12.55
C SER A 150 12.03 -8.78 11.55
N SER A 151 12.55 -7.91 10.70
CA SER A 151 13.59 -8.25 9.73
C SER A 151 14.96 -8.40 10.40
N GLN A 152 15.56 -9.58 10.26
CA GLN A 152 16.95 -9.84 10.69
C GLN A 152 17.95 -9.48 9.59
N ALA A 153 17.49 -9.30 8.35
CA ALA A 153 18.26 -8.91 7.19
C ALA A 153 18.62 -7.41 7.21
N ARG A 154 19.40 -6.98 8.21
CA ARG A 154 19.98 -5.63 8.22
C ARG A 154 21.20 -5.62 7.31
N VAL A 155 21.06 -4.99 6.15
CA VAL A 155 22.22 -4.71 5.32
C VAL A 155 23.01 -3.60 5.98
N VAL A 156 24.12 -3.95 6.63
CA VAL A 156 25.10 -2.97 7.11
C VAL A 156 25.79 -2.38 5.86
N PRO A 157 25.97 -1.06 5.74
CA PRO A 157 26.75 -0.47 4.67
C PRO A 157 28.15 -1.08 4.70
N SER A 158 28.38 -2.04 3.81
CA SER A 158 29.66 -2.72 3.72
C SER A 158 30.63 -1.76 3.06
N THR A 159 31.72 -1.43 3.75
CA THR A 159 32.82 -0.59 3.24
C THR A 159 33.57 -1.23 2.06
N SER A 160 33.16 -2.43 1.63
CA SER A 160 33.66 -3.15 0.45
C SER A 160 32.85 -2.92 -0.83
N TYR A 161 31.70 -2.26 -0.78
CA TYR A 161 30.93 -1.88 -1.97
C TYR A 161 30.93 -0.37 -2.14
N VAL A 162 31.77 0.13 -3.04
CA VAL A 162 31.74 1.53 -3.48
C VAL A 162 30.76 1.61 -4.66
N PRO A 163 29.64 2.32 -4.56
CA PRO A 163 28.77 2.55 -5.70
C PRO A 163 29.55 3.39 -6.71
N SER A 164 29.80 2.86 -7.91
CA SER A 164 30.40 3.64 -8.99
C SER A 164 29.38 4.68 -9.48
N ARG A 165 29.38 5.86 -8.86
CA ARG A 165 28.78 7.05 -9.47
C ARG A 165 29.64 7.43 -10.67
N GLN A 166 29.28 6.94 -11.86
CA GLN A 166 29.82 7.50 -13.10
C GLN A 166 29.27 8.93 -13.26
N LYS A 167 30.13 9.90 -12.98
CA LYS A 167 29.95 11.30 -13.37
C LYS A 167 30.00 11.32 -14.89
N ARG A 168 28.94 11.81 -15.56
CA ARG A 168 28.97 12.10 -17.01
C ARG A 168 30.18 13.01 -17.28
N SER A 169 31.11 12.58 -18.13
CA SER A 169 32.08 13.48 -18.76
C SER A 169 31.32 14.27 -19.82
N TYR A 170 31.32 15.59 -19.68
CA TYR A 170 30.87 16.50 -20.71
C TYR A 170 31.96 16.47 -21.80
N GLU A 171 31.66 15.93 -22.98
CA GLU A 171 32.50 16.15 -24.15
C GLU A 171 32.15 17.55 -24.68
N GLU A 172 33.13 18.45 -24.70
CA GLU A 172 33.00 19.76 -25.30
C GLU A 172 32.99 19.58 -26.83
N ASP A 173 31.85 19.88 -27.45
CA ASP A 173 31.74 20.05 -28.90
C ASP A 173 32.60 21.25 -29.33
N ASP A 174 33.55 20.97 -30.20
CA ASP A 174 34.44 21.90 -30.88
C ASP A 174 33.69 22.41 -32.12
N ASP A 175 33.09 23.60 -32.05
CA ASP A 175 32.62 24.33 -33.24
C ASP A 175 32.94 25.82 -33.13
N THR A 176 33.72 26.24 -34.11
CA THR A 176 34.22 27.57 -34.46
C THR A 176 33.12 28.60 -34.74
N ASP A 177 33.28 29.84 -34.24
CA ASP A 177 33.20 31.07 -35.06
C ASP A 177 33.56 32.36 -34.27
N ASP A 178 34.68 32.95 -34.71
CA ASP A 178 35.03 34.37 -34.96
C ASP A 178 34.52 35.55 -34.08
N MET A 179 35.47 36.29 -33.48
CA MET A 179 35.74 37.75 -33.69
C MET A 179 36.33 38.49 -32.46
N ASP A 180 37.63 38.77 -32.56
CA ASP A 180 38.34 40.04 -32.30
C ASP A 180 37.99 40.98 -31.10
N THR A 181 38.90 41.10 -30.12
CA THR A 181 39.75 42.29 -29.81
C THR A 181 40.35 42.28 -28.39
N GLN A 182 41.67 42.55 -28.33
CA GLN A 182 42.56 42.77 -27.16
C GLN A 182 42.26 44.09 -26.37
N PRO A 183 42.99 44.49 -25.29
CA PRO A 183 43.65 43.73 -24.18
C PRO A 183 43.58 44.43 -22.77
N GLN A 184 44.23 43.80 -21.78
CA GLN A 184 44.93 44.39 -20.59
C GLN A 184 44.12 44.99 -19.41
N LYS A 185 44.29 44.42 -18.20
CA LYS A 185 45.19 44.99 -17.15
C LYS A 185 45.32 44.13 -15.87
N GLN A 186 46.57 43.82 -15.56
CA GLN A 186 47.24 43.91 -14.25
C GLN A 186 46.77 43.03 -13.05
N ARG A 187 47.47 41.89 -12.92
CA ARG A 187 48.35 41.53 -11.78
C ARG A 187 48.91 42.78 -11.09
N GLU A 188 49.02 42.88 -9.76
CA GLU A 188 49.89 42.14 -8.83
C GLU A 188 49.84 42.97 -7.48
N PRO A 189 50.61 42.74 -6.38
CA PRO A 189 50.69 41.54 -5.51
C PRO A 189 51.28 41.76 -4.08
N HIS A 190 51.66 40.64 -3.44
CA HIS A 190 52.65 40.44 -2.37
C HIS A 190 52.16 40.73 -0.93
N THR A 191 52.50 39.95 0.10
CA THR A 191 53.80 39.31 0.43
C THR A 191 53.59 38.08 1.34
N GLY A 192 54.31 36.98 1.09
CA GLY A 192 54.63 35.96 2.12
C GLY A 192 55.68 36.50 3.11
N PRO A 193 56.17 35.71 4.10
CA PRO A 193 57.08 34.60 3.75
C PRO A 193 57.16 33.37 4.71
N GLN A 194 57.69 32.27 4.14
CA GLN A 194 58.66 31.29 4.70
C GLN A 194 58.27 30.13 5.67
N ASN A 195 58.55 28.91 5.16
CA ASN A 195 58.79 27.58 5.80
C ASN A 195 60.11 27.57 6.64
N PRO A 196 60.58 26.51 7.38
CA PRO A 196 60.31 25.05 7.24
C PRO A 196 60.35 24.16 8.53
N THR A 197 60.19 22.83 8.35
CA THR A 197 60.76 21.66 9.11
C THR A 197 59.81 20.61 9.71
N GLU A 198 60.33 19.38 9.75
CA GLU A 198 59.74 18.03 9.84
C GLU A 198 59.35 17.56 11.26
N HIS A 199 58.34 16.67 11.39
CA HIS A 199 58.46 15.31 11.97
C HIS A 199 57.10 14.65 12.30
N HIS A 200 57.13 13.31 12.33
CA HIS A 200 56.03 12.35 12.55
C HIS A 200 55.23 12.52 13.84
N GLY A 201 53.96 12.09 13.80
CA GLY A 201 53.14 11.87 15.00
C GLY A 201 51.78 11.26 14.67
N ASN A 202 51.67 9.96 14.93
CA ASN A 202 50.45 9.17 14.92
C ASN A 202 49.40 9.75 15.90
N GLY A 203 48.13 9.83 15.51
CA GLY A 203 47.07 10.30 16.41
C GLY A 203 45.69 10.35 15.76
N ASP A 204 44.86 9.37 16.10
CA ASP A 204 43.43 9.30 15.82
C ASP A 204 42.71 10.65 16.02
N CYS A 205 41.94 11.07 15.01
CA CYS A 205 40.96 12.14 15.14
C CYS A 205 39.59 11.68 14.65
N LYS A 206 38.72 11.40 15.62
CA LYS A 206 37.26 11.44 15.48
C LYS A 206 36.87 12.68 14.68
N ARG A 207 36.24 12.50 13.52
CA ARG A 207 35.54 13.57 12.82
C ARG A 207 34.04 13.34 12.93
N GLN A 208 33.40 14.18 13.75
CA GLN A 208 31.98 14.49 13.69
C GLN A 208 31.67 15.03 12.29
N GLU A 209 30.73 14.38 11.59
CA GLU A 209 30.08 14.98 10.43
C GLU A 209 29.23 16.15 10.93
N THR A 210 29.65 17.35 10.55
CA THR A 210 28.91 18.59 10.75
C THR A 210 27.99 18.75 9.55
N GLU A 211 26.69 18.84 9.80
CA GLU A 211 25.67 19.15 8.79
C GLU A 211 26.05 20.44 8.04
N ALA A 212 26.06 20.37 6.71
CA ALA A 212 26.21 21.55 5.87
C ALA A 212 24.84 22.23 5.66
N PRO A 213 24.77 23.57 5.62
CA PRO A 213 23.51 24.29 5.66
C PRO A 213 22.78 24.27 4.32
N SER A 214 21.46 24.21 4.41
CA SER A 214 20.51 24.34 3.32
C SER A 214 20.55 25.75 2.71
N SER A 215 20.83 25.84 1.41
CA SER A 215 20.34 26.93 0.57
C SER A 215 20.29 26.55 -0.91
N GLN A 216 19.06 26.54 -1.43
CA GLN A 216 18.64 26.87 -2.81
C GLN A 216 18.98 25.91 -3.96
N THR A 217 18.02 24.99 -4.20
CA THR A 217 17.34 24.73 -5.49
C THR A 217 18.13 24.77 -6.80
N ALA A 218 18.49 23.59 -7.28
CA ALA A 218 18.38 23.24 -8.70
C ALA A 218 17.58 21.93 -8.79
N SER A 219 16.44 21.99 -9.46
CA SER A 219 15.42 20.95 -9.59
C SER A 219 15.96 19.69 -10.27
N ALA A 220 16.23 18.64 -9.50
CA ALA A 220 16.05 17.30 -10.00
C ALA A 220 14.53 17.13 -10.20
N SER A 221 14.10 16.98 -11.45
CA SER A 221 12.70 16.69 -11.80
C SER A 221 12.16 15.60 -10.87
N HIS A 222 11.20 15.93 -10.01
CA HIS A 222 10.39 14.94 -9.30
C HIS A 222 9.69 14.11 -10.37
N LEU A 223 10.27 12.98 -10.75
CA LEU A 223 9.61 12.01 -11.62
C LEU A 223 8.41 11.48 -10.84
N ASP A 224 7.22 11.69 -11.39
CA ASP A 224 5.97 11.19 -10.83
C ASP A 224 5.94 9.67 -10.95
N LEU A 225 6.22 8.98 -9.84
CA LEU A 225 6.17 7.51 -9.72
C LEU A 225 4.73 6.97 -9.69
N ASN A 226 3.74 7.82 -9.99
CA ASN A 226 2.34 7.43 -10.15
C ASN A 226 1.75 6.83 -8.86
N PHE A 227 2.16 7.33 -7.68
CA PHE A 227 1.62 6.82 -6.42
C PHE A 227 0.14 7.21 -6.24
N PRO A 228 -0.70 6.36 -5.62
CA PRO A 228 -2.10 6.69 -5.35
C PRO A 228 -2.31 7.90 -4.46
N LEU A 229 -1.52 8.04 -3.39
CA LEU A 229 -1.68 9.12 -2.43
C LEU A 229 -0.54 10.15 -2.51
N PRO A 230 -0.85 11.44 -2.28
CA PRO A 230 0.15 12.50 -2.31
C PRO A 230 1.14 12.34 -1.14
N GLY A 231 2.43 12.55 -1.43
CA GLY A 231 3.49 12.51 -0.41
C GLY A 231 3.94 11.11 0.00
N GLU A 232 3.44 10.06 -0.64
CA GLU A 232 3.91 8.70 -0.42
C GLU A 232 5.39 8.55 -0.80
N LYS A 233 6.10 7.83 0.07
CA LYS A 233 7.50 7.47 -0.10
C LYS A 233 7.62 5.96 -0.01
N GLY A 234 8.28 5.35 -0.98
CA GLY A 234 8.53 3.92 -1.02
C GLY A 234 9.03 3.46 -2.38
N PRO A 235 9.39 2.18 -2.52
CA PRO A 235 9.85 1.63 -3.79
C PRO A 235 8.67 1.34 -4.73
N SER A 236 8.71 1.90 -5.94
CA SER A 236 7.94 1.39 -7.09
C SER A 236 8.72 0.26 -7.76
N CYS A 237 8.04 -0.81 -8.20
CA CYS A 237 8.72 -1.95 -8.80
C CYS A 237 7.92 -2.58 -9.94
N LEU A 238 8.63 -2.99 -11.00
CA LEU A 238 8.07 -3.84 -12.05
C LEU A 238 8.23 -5.30 -11.67
N VAL A 239 7.14 -5.97 -11.35
CA VAL A 239 7.13 -7.39 -10.97
C VAL A 239 6.83 -8.23 -12.20
N LYS A 240 7.74 -9.15 -12.53
CA LYS A 240 7.66 -10.02 -13.71
C LYS A 240 7.23 -11.42 -13.31
N VAL A 241 6.12 -11.89 -13.90
CA VAL A 241 5.46 -13.16 -13.56
C VAL A 241 5.49 -14.09 -14.77
N TYR A 242 5.99 -15.31 -14.56
CA TYR A 242 6.24 -16.28 -15.62
C TYR A 242 5.16 -17.36 -15.76
N LYS A 243 4.30 -17.54 -14.75
CA LYS A 243 3.22 -18.54 -14.72
C LYS A 243 2.07 -18.05 -13.84
N ASP A 244 0.87 -18.57 -14.11
CA ASP A 244 -0.35 -18.36 -13.31
C ASP A 244 -0.66 -16.88 -13.03
N TRP A 245 -0.31 -15.98 -13.96
CA TRP A 245 -0.51 -14.54 -13.78
C TRP A 245 -1.99 -14.16 -13.68
N ASP A 246 -2.90 -14.96 -14.23
CA ASP A 246 -4.35 -14.79 -14.13
C ASP A 246 -4.88 -14.86 -12.68
N SER A 247 -4.08 -15.39 -11.75
CA SER A 247 -4.42 -15.45 -10.33
C SER A 247 -4.33 -14.10 -9.61
N PHE A 248 -3.64 -13.13 -10.19
CA PHE A 248 -3.42 -11.80 -9.61
C PHE A 248 -4.30 -10.76 -10.30
N LYS A 249 -4.92 -9.90 -9.49
CA LYS A 249 -5.80 -8.84 -9.99
C LYS A 249 -5.30 -7.46 -9.57
N LEU A 250 -5.77 -6.43 -10.28
CA LEU A 250 -5.60 -5.05 -9.85
C LEU A 250 -6.10 -4.86 -8.42
N ASN A 251 -5.38 -4.06 -7.64
CA ASN A 251 -5.64 -3.76 -6.23
C ASN A 251 -5.39 -4.91 -5.25
N ASP A 252 -4.79 -6.02 -5.71
CA ASP A 252 -4.34 -7.07 -4.80
C ASP A 252 -3.11 -6.64 -4.01
N THR A 253 -3.15 -6.88 -2.70
CA THR A 253 -2.00 -6.73 -1.80
C THR A 253 -1.25 -8.05 -1.69
N LEU A 254 0.05 -8.01 -2.00
CA LEU A 254 0.92 -9.18 -2.09
C LEU A 254 2.19 -8.99 -1.27
N GLU A 255 2.74 -10.10 -0.80
CA GLU A 255 4.15 -10.23 -0.42
C GLU A 255 4.86 -11.06 -1.50
N VAL A 256 5.69 -10.40 -2.29
CA VAL A 256 6.40 -10.99 -3.44
C VAL A 256 7.81 -11.34 -3.02
N TYR A 257 8.24 -12.56 -3.32
CA TYR A 257 9.62 -13.03 -3.21
C TYR A 257 10.18 -13.22 -4.62
N GLY A 258 11.24 -12.50 -4.95
CA GLY A 258 11.77 -12.49 -6.30
C GLY A 258 13.24 -12.11 -6.39
N ILE A 259 13.80 -12.31 -7.57
CA ILE A 259 15.18 -11.98 -7.89
C ILE A 259 15.24 -10.52 -8.34
N LEU A 260 16.00 -9.71 -7.59
CA LEU A 260 16.16 -8.30 -7.86
C LEU A 260 17.08 -8.07 -9.07
N SER A 261 16.58 -7.39 -10.10
CA SER A 261 17.34 -7.02 -11.29
C SER A 261 17.55 -5.50 -11.34
N VAL A 262 18.81 -5.10 -11.16
CA VAL A 262 19.28 -3.70 -11.24
C VAL A 262 20.52 -3.68 -12.11
N SER A 263 20.34 -3.75 -13.44
CA SER A 263 21.45 -3.71 -14.39
C SER A 263 21.49 -2.33 -15.09
N PRO A 264 22.63 -1.61 -15.08
CA PRO A 264 22.81 -0.38 -15.86
C PRO A 264 22.61 -0.57 -17.36
N ALA A 265 22.85 -1.79 -17.86
CA ALA A 265 22.60 -2.12 -19.26
C ALA A 265 21.12 -1.96 -19.64
N LEU A 266 20.19 -2.01 -18.68
CA LEU A 266 18.77 -1.75 -18.95
C LEU A 266 18.48 -0.28 -19.30
N SER A 267 19.31 0.64 -18.82
CA SER A 267 19.23 2.06 -19.22
C SER A 267 19.87 2.25 -20.59
N ALA A 268 21.03 1.63 -20.84
CA ALA A 268 21.68 1.68 -22.15
C ALA A 268 20.84 1.03 -23.27
N LEU A 269 20.13 -0.06 -22.98
CA LEU A 269 19.20 -0.70 -23.93
C LEU A 269 17.95 0.15 -24.21
N ALA A 270 17.53 1.01 -23.27
CA ALA A 270 16.46 1.96 -23.53
C ALA A 270 16.98 3.07 -24.47
N ASP A 271 18.17 3.60 -24.20
CA ASP A 271 18.82 4.62 -25.03
C ASP A 271 19.18 4.10 -26.44
N GLU A 272 19.62 2.84 -26.58
CA GLU A 272 19.87 2.19 -27.88
C GLU A 272 18.57 1.85 -28.62
N ARG A 273 17.49 1.52 -27.91
CA ARG A 273 16.17 1.34 -28.53
C ARG A 273 15.65 2.68 -29.05
N ASP A 274 15.89 3.80 -28.36
CA ASP A 274 15.61 5.15 -28.86
C ASP A 274 16.46 5.49 -30.11
N ALA A 275 17.73 5.10 -30.15
CA ALA A 275 18.61 5.32 -31.30
C ALA A 275 18.29 4.40 -32.51
N SER A 276 17.85 3.17 -32.27
CA SER A 276 17.50 2.19 -33.32
C SER A 276 16.07 2.33 -33.83
N THR A 277 15.12 2.78 -33.00
CA THR A 277 13.78 3.21 -33.46
C THR A 277 13.84 4.48 -34.31
N SER A 278 14.88 5.30 -34.15
CA SER A 278 15.17 6.42 -35.06
C SER A 278 15.65 5.98 -36.46
N LEU A 279 16.06 4.71 -36.63
CA LEU A 279 16.59 4.15 -37.89
C LEU A 279 15.63 3.16 -38.57
N LEU A 280 14.57 2.73 -37.88
CA LEU A 280 13.48 1.91 -38.44
C LEU A 280 12.38 2.83 -39.00
N ASP A 281 11.64 2.36 -40.00
CA ASP A 281 10.52 3.10 -40.59
C ASP A 281 9.51 3.45 -39.47
N PRO A 282 9.11 4.72 -39.27
CA PRO A 282 8.18 5.14 -38.20
C PRO A 282 6.83 4.39 -38.21
N ALA A 283 6.53 3.66 -39.29
CA ALA A 283 5.36 2.80 -39.42
C ALA A 283 5.49 1.42 -38.74
N GLU A 284 6.69 0.97 -38.36
CA GLU A 284 6.92 -0.35 -37.72
C GLU A 284 7.07 -0.28 -36.19
N CYS A 285 7.37 0.90 -35.61
CA CYS A 285 7.42 1.09 -34.17
C CYS A 285 6.02 1.50 -33.64
N MET A 286 5.24 0.52 -33.16
CA MET A 286 3.88 0.78 -32.66
C MET A 286 3.84 1.50 -31.30
N GLU A 287 4.97 1.59 -30.58
CA GLU A 287 5.04 2.18 -29.23
C GLU A 287 5.47 3.66 -29.26
N THR A 288 4.83 4.49 -28.45
CA THR A 288 5.21 5.91 -28.32
C THR A 288 6.45 6.09 -27.43
N ALA A 289 7.18 7.20 -27.58
CA ALA A 289 8.29 7.53 -26.68
C ALA A 289 7.85 7.76 -25.21
N GLU A 290 6.57 8.03 -24.97
CA GLU A 290 6.00 8.13 -23.62
C GLU A 290 5.73 6.75 -23.02
N GLU A 291 5.20 5.84 -23.83
CA GLU A 291 5.02 4.44 -23.48
C GLU A 291 6.36 3.76 -23.16
N GLN A 292 7.36 3.89 -24.02
CA GLN A 292 8.68 3.30 -23.81
C GLN A 292 9.34 3.80 -22.50
N ARG A 293 9.17 5.09 -22.14
CA ARG A 293 9.69 5.65 -20.87
C ARG A 293 9.01 5.08 -19.62
N VAL A 294 7.72 4.76 -19.72
CA VAL A 294 6.93 4.22 -18.59
C VAL A 294 7.10 2.73 -18.43
N HIS A 295 7.24 1.99 -19.54
CA HIS A 295 7.44 0.54 -19.54
C HIS A 295 8.89 0.15 -19.30
N SER A 296 9.84 1.01 -19.67
CA SER A 296 11.28 0.80 -19.44
C SER A 296 11.95 1.91 -18.63
N PRO A 297 11.45 2.23 -17.41
CA PRO A 297 12.06 3.23 -16.55
C PRO A 297 13.47 2.79 -16.10
N PRO A 298 14.35 3.76 -15.76
CA PRO A 298 15.66 3.47 -15.21
C PRO A 298 15.57 2.55 -13.98
N ALA A 299 16.38 1.50 -13.95
CA ALA A 299 16.36 0.50 -12.88
C ALA A 299 16.77 1.07 -11.50
N SER A 300 17.38 2.26 -11.48
CA SER A 300 17.70 3.01 -10.26
C SER A 300 16.47 3.65 -9.60
N LEU A 301 15.41 3.92 -10.38
CA LEU A 301 14.15 4.50 -9.91
C LEU A 301 13.08 3.42 -9.73
N VAL A 302 12.93 2.56 -10.74
CA VAL A 302 11.95 1.48 -10.75
C VAL A 302 12.70 0.16 -11.03
N PRO A 303 13.16 -0.53 -9.98
CA PRO A 303 13.79 -1.84 -10.14
C PRO A 303 12.82 -2.87 -10.70
N ARG A 304 13.38 -3.93 -11.31
CA ARG A 304 12.62 -5.08 -11.83
C ARG A 304 12.79 -6.26 -10.87
N LEU A 305 11.69 -6.88 -10.50
CA LEU A 305 11.66 -8.03 -9.59
C LEU A 305 11.09 -9.24 -10.32
N HIS A 306 11.91 -10.26 -10.51
CA HIS A 306 11.49 -11.50 -11.16
C HIS A 306 10.86 -12.43 -10.12
N MET A 307 9.55 -12.57 -10.15
CA MET A 307 8.79 -13.28 -9.13
C MET A 307 9.07 -14.79 -9.17
N LEU A 308 9.49 -15.34 -8.03
CA LEU A 308 9.60 -16.77 -7.81
C LEU A 308 8.38 -17.31 -7.07
N TYR A 309 7.93 -16.54 -6.07
CA TYR A 309 6.80 -16.91 -5.22
C TYR A 309 6.12 -15.63 -4.73
N ALA A 310 4.79 -15.62 -4.68
CA ALA A 310 4.04 -14.53 -4.08
C ALA A 310 2.95 -15.09 -3.17
N LYS A 311 2.69 -14.35 -2.10
CA LYS A 311 1.63 -14.63 -1.14
C LYS A 311 0.64 -13.49 -1.14
N ARG A 312 -0.65 -13.78 -1.35
CA ARG A 312 -1.71 -12.79 -1.15
C ARG A 312 -1.86 -12.48 0.32
N LEU A 313 -1.83 -11.20 0.67
CA LEU A 313 -1.97 -10.73 2.04
C LEU A 313 -3.46 -10.50 2.33
N PRO A 314 -4.10 -11.32 3.20
CA PRO A 314 -5.50 -11.12 3.56
C PRO A 314 -5.71 -9.88 4.45
N ASN A 315 -4.67 -9.52 5.22
CA ASN A 315 -4.63 -8.33 6.05
C ASN A 315 -3.19 -7.79 6.10
N ASN A 316 -3.04 -6.50 6.37
CA ASN A 316 -1.74 -5.81 6.49
C ASN A 316 -1.32 -5.61 7.96
N ASN A 317 -1.80 -6.45 8.89
CA ASN A 317 -1.47 -6.32 10.30
C ASN A 317 -0.31 -7.28 10.67
N PRO A 318 0.90 -6.76 10.97
CA PRO A 318 2.07 -7.60 11.28
C PRO A 318 1.95 -8.36 12.61
N LEU A 319 1.01 -7.98 13.48
CA LEU A 319 0.77 -8.67 14.76
C LEU A 319 -0.03 -9.96 14.58
N LEU A 320 -0.71 -10.12 13.45
CA LEU A 320 -1.45 -11.35 13.15
C LEU A 320 -0.52 -12.42 12.56
N PRO A 321 -0.71 -13.69 12.90
CA PRO A 321 -0.01 -14.78 12.23
C PRO A 321 -0.26 -14.74 10.72
N CYS A 322 0.81 -14.92 9.95
CA CYS A 322 0.73 -14.93 8.49
C CYS A 322 0.05 -16.20 7.93
N ALA A 323 -0.09 -17.27 8.73
CA ALA A 323 -0.75 -18.51 8.32
C ALA A 323 -2.29 -18.43 8.45
N THR A 324 -2.99 -19.28 7.71
CA THR A 324 -4.45 -19.41 7.75
C THR A 324 -4.95 -19.61 9.18
N LEU A 325 -6.10 -19.02 9.51
CA LEU A 325 -6.71 -19.03 10.85
C LEU A 325 -6.84 -20.45 11.42
N GLU A 326 -7.07 -21.44 10.55
CA GLU A 326 -7.17 -22.87 10.87
C GLU A 326 -5.88 -23.42 11.51
N ASP A 327 -4.70 -22.94 11.07
CA ASP A 327 -3.40 -23.38 11.60
C ASP A 327 -3.09 -22.75 12.97
N ASN A 328 -3.81 -21.70 13.36
CA ASN A 328 -3.58 -20.90 14.57
C ASN A 328 -4.78 -20.91 15.52
N SER A 329 -5.50 -22.01 15.60
CA SER A 329 -6.69 -22.17 16.46
C SER A 329 -6.42 -21.82 17.94
N ALA A 330 -5.21 -22.11 18.46
CA ALA A 330 -4.80 -21.76 19.82
C ALA A 330 -4.61 -20.23 20.03
N PHE A 331 -4.10 -19.53 19.01
CA PHE A 331 -3.98 -18.08 19.05
C PHE A 331 -5.36 -17.42 19.02
N LEU A 332 -6.27 -17.94 18.20
CA LEU A 332 -7.63 -17.42 18.11
C LEU A 332 -8.43 -17.69 19.39
N SER A 333 -8.34 -18.88 19.98
CA SER A 333 -9.07 -19.20 21.21
C SER A 333 -8.62 -18.33 22.38
N SER A 334 -7.31 -18.11 22.55
CA SER A 334 -6.78 -17.19 23.56
C SER A 334 -7.25 -15.75 23.32
N THR A 335 -7.14 -15.25 22.07
CA THR A 335 -7.57 -13.89 21.73
C THR A 335 -9.08 -13.67 21.91
N LEU A 336 -9.90 -14.66 21.55
CA LEU A 336 -11.36 -14.60 21.74
C LEU A 336 -11.73 -14.53 23.23
N SER A 337 -11.00 -15.22 24.11
CA SER A 337 -11.25 -15.18 25.55
C SER A 337 -10.98 -13.82 26.18
N GLU A 338 -10.00 -13.08 25.65
CA GLU A 338 -9.62 -11.73 26.13
C GLU A 338 -10.43 -10.61 25.46
N MET A 339 -11.13 -10.92 24.36
CA MET A 339 -11.78 -9.94 23.48
C MET A 339 -12.76 -9.03 24.22
N ALA A 340 -13.55 -9.55 25.16
CA ALA A 340 -14.50 -8.75 25.93
C ALA A 340 -13.82 -7.74 26.87
N SER A 341 -12.70 -8.12 27.50
CA SER A 341 -11.92 -7.22 28.36
C SER A 341 -11.26 -6.12 27.53
N VAL A 342 -10.62 -6.49 26.42
CA VAL A 342 -9.96 -5.53 25.52
C VAL A 342 -10.97 -4.57 24.90
N ARG A 343 -12.18 -5.05 24.57
CA ARG A 343 -13.28 -4.18 24.12
C ARG A 343 -13.63 -3.12 25.16
N ALA A 344 -13.75 -3.49 26.44
CA ALA A 344 -14.12 -2.55 27.50
C ALA A 344 -13.04 -1.46 27.71
N GLU A 345 -11.78 -1.86 27.65
CA GLU A 345 -10.63 -0.94 27.69
C GLU A 345 -10.64 0.01 26.47
N LEU A 346 -10.83 -0.53 25.26
CA LEU A 346 -10.90 0.26 24.03
C LEU A 346 -12.09 1.22 24.03
N LEU A 347 -13.24 0.78 24.53
CA LEU A 347 -14.44 1.62 24.64
C LEU A 347 -14.19 2.80 25.59
N THR A 348 -13.56 2.54 26.74
CA THR A 348 -13.20 3.60 27.69
C THR A 348 -12.24 4.59 27.05
N TYR A 349 -11.21 4.09 26.37
CA TYR A 349 -10.24 4.91 25.64
C TYR A 349 -10.91 5.79 24.57
N LEU A 350 -11.74 5.20 23.70
CA LEU A 350 -12.43 5.94 22.64
C LEU A 350 -13.51 6.88 23.18
N THR A 351 -14.12 6.58 24.32
CA THR A 351 -15.04 7.49 25.02
C THR A 351 -14.32 8.78 25.41
N HIS A 352 -13.09 8.67 25.93
CA HIS A 352 -12.30 9.86 26.24
C HIS A 352 -11.93 10.65 24.98
N VAL A 353 -11.55 9.97 23.89
CA VAL A 353 -11.27 10.57 22.58
C VAL A 353 -12.48 11.29 21.98
N LEU A 354 -13.69 10.77 22.22
CA LEU A 354 -14.97 11.33 21.78
C LEU A 354 -15.64 12.18 22.87
N LEU A 355 -14.84 12.91 23.66
CA LEU A 355 -15.31 13.95 24.59
C LEU A 355 -16.31 13.44 25.65
N GLY A 356 -16.18 12.18 26.08
CA GLY A 356 -17.06 11.55 27.07
C GLY A 356 -18.27 10.81 26.48
N ASP A 357 -18.44 10.80 25.15
CA ASP A 357 -19.60 10.19 24.50
C ASP A 357 -19.43 8.68 24.27
N VAL A 358 -19.98 7.89 25.20
CA VAL A 358 -19.94 6.42 25.14
C VAL A 358 -20.67 5.87 23.91
N LEU A 359 -21.80 6.46 23.52
CA LEU A 359 -22.59 5.96 22.38
C LEU A 359 -21.83 6.15 21.07
N ALA A 360 -21.23 7.34 20.87
CA ALA A 360 -20.37 7.60 19.71
C ALA A 360 -19.17 6.63 19.66
N ALA A 361 -18.56 6.35 20.82
CA ALA A 361 -17.44 5.41 20.92
C ALA A 361 -17.84 3.98 20.57
N GLU A 362 -19.04 3.53 20.97
CA GLU A 362 -19.55 2.22 20.57
C GLU A 362 -19.69 2.13 19.04
N TYR A 363 -20.36 3.09 18.41
CA TYR A 363 -20.52 3.09 16.95
C TYR A 363 -19.19 3.21 16.20
N LEU A 364 -18.21 3.95 16.73
CA LEU A 364 -16.87 4.01 16.16
C LEU A 364 -16.17 2.64 16.20
N ILE A 365 -16.30 1.87 17.29
CA ILE A 365 -15.75 0.51 17.33
C ILE A 365 -16.44 -0.37 16.29
N LEU A 366 -17.78 -0.32 16.20
CA LEU A 366 -18.55 -1.11 15.22
C LEU A 366 -18.11 -0.78 13.79
N HIS A 367 -17.90 0.50 13.50
CA HIS A 367 -17.33 0.97 12.24
C HIS A 367 -15.93 0.38 12.00
N LEU A 368 -15.02 0.51 12.96
CA LEU A 368 -13.64 0.01 12.82
C LEU A 368 -13.54 -1.52 12.71
N ILE A 369 -14.53 -2.30 13.11
CA ILE A 369 -14.53 -3.77 12.92
C ILE A 369 -15.37 -4.23 11.72
N SER A 370 -16.01 -3.32 11.01
CA SER A 370 -16.81 -3.65 9.84
C SER A 370 -15.95 -4.16 8.67
N ASP A 371 -16.52 -5.08 7.89
CA ASP A 371 -15.88 -5.68 6.71
C ASP A 371 -16.96 -6.11 5.72
N VAL A 372 -16.69 -5.92 4.42
CA VAL A 372 -17.54 -6.47 3.36
C VAL A 372 -17.23 -7.96 3.21
N TYR A 373 -18.05 -8.79 3.86
CA TYR A 373 -17.84 -10.24 3.94
C TYR A 373 -18.43 -10.99 2.74
N THR A 374 -19.57 -10.54 2.20
CA THR A 374 -20.18 -11.12 1.00
C THR A 374 -20.70 -10.03 0.07
N ARG A 375 -20.76 -10.37 -1.22
CA ARG A 375 -21.42 -9.58 -2.25
C ARG A 375 -22.45 -10.48 -2.92
N HIS A 376 -23.70 -10.08 -2.89
CA HIS A 376 -24.75 -10.71 -3.69
C HIS A 376 -25.06 -9.76 -4.85
N ASP A 377 -24.70 -10.18 -6.06
CA ASP A 377 -24.68 -9.36 -7.26
C ASP A 377 -23.89 -8.06 -7.06
N VAL A 378 -24.58 -6.92 -6.99
CA VAL A 378 -23.99 -5.58 -6.85
C VAL A 378 -24.01 -5.09 -5.39
N LEU A 379 -24.77 -5.74 -4.50
CA LEU A 379 -24.96 -5.25 -3.13
C LEU A 379 -23.84 -5.75 -2.19
N PRO A 380 -22.99 -4.86 -1.65
CA PRO A 380 -22.02 -5.23 -0.62
C PRO A 380 -22.70 -5.37 0.74
N LEU A 381 -22.58 -6.55 1.36
CA LEU A 381 -23.07 -6.78 2.71
C LEU A 381 -21.95 -6.61 3.74
N GLY A 382 -22.28 -5.98 4.87
CA GLY A 382 -21.37 -5.83 6.03
C GLY A 382 -20.57 -4.53 6.06
N LYS A 383 -20.70 -3.67 5.05
CA LYS A 383 -20.21 -2.29 5.12
C LYS A 383 -20.92 -1.52 6.24
N PHE A 384 -20.20 -0.59 6.85
CA PHE A 384 -20.75 0.28 7.87
C PHE A 384 -20.08 1.66 7.83
N ALA A 385 -20.48 2.48 6.84
CA ALA A 385 -20.02 3.85 6.75
C ALA A 385 -20.67 4.70 7.86
N LEU A 386 -19.84 5.30 8.70
CA LEU A 386 -20.26 6.07 9.87
C LEU A 386 -20.06 7.56 9.62
N ASN A 387 -21.09 8.36 9.87
CA ASN A 387 -20.98 9.81 9.97
C ASN A 387 -21.04 10.25 11.44
N LEU A 388 -19.94 10.83 11.93
CA LEU A 388 -19.84 11.56 13.18
C LEU A 388 -20.17 13.03 12.90
N SER A 389 -21.39 13.43 13.24
CA SER A 389 -21.86 14.82 13.10
C SER A 389 -21.67 15.60 14.41
N GLY A 390 -21.59 16.93 14.34
CA GLY A 390 -21.33 17.77 15.52
C GLY A 390 -19.87 17.76 15.96
N CYS A 391 -18.94 17.43 15.07
CA CYS A 391 -17.50 17.47 15.38
C CYS A 391 -17.04 18.92 15.62
N PRO A 392 -16.35 19.21 16.73
CA PRO A 392 -15.82 20.56 16.97
C PRO A 392 -14.74 20.93 15.95
N THR A 393 -14.80 22.15 15.42
CA THR A 393 -13.79 22.72 14.52
C THR A 393 -12.60 23.34 15.26
N VAL A 394 -12.78 23.62 16.56
CA VAL A 394 -11.71 24.10 17.43
C VAL A 394 -10.62 23.04 17.62
N SER A 395 -9.39 23.50 17.87
CA SER A 395 -8.23 22.69 18.30
C SER A 395 -7.75 21.60 17.31
N SER A 396 -8.15 21.67 16.03
CA SER A 396 -7.88 20.64 15.02
C SER A 396 -8.33 19.24 15.48
N TYR A 397 -9.51 19.16 16.09
CA TYR A 397 -10.04 17.93 16.67
C TYR A 397 -10.08 16.77 15.66
N THR A 398 -10.54 17.02 14.44
CA THR A 398 -10.64 16.00 13.38
C THR A 398 -9.28 15.44 12.97
N GLU A 399 -8.25 16.29 12.88
CA GLU A 399 -6.87 15.86 12.60
C GLU A 399 -6.31 15.01 13.73
N ARG A 400 -6.53 15.41 15.00
CA ARG A 400 -6.10 14.61 16.16
C ARG A 400 -6.84 13.27 16.22
N LEU A 401 -8.14 13.25 15.93
CA LEU A 401 -8.94 12.03 15.85
C LEU A 401 -8.40 11.10 14.77
N TYR A 402 -8.07 11.64 13.59
CA TYR A 402 -7.43 10.88 12.52
C TYR A 402 -6.07 10.30 12.96
N GLN A 403 -5.22 11.07 13.65
CA GLN A 403 -3.94 10.56 14.16
C GLN A 403 -4.13 9.37 15.12
N ILE A 404 -5.15 9.40 15.98
CA ILE A 404 -5.46 8.25 16.85
C ILE A 404 -5.91 7.05 16.03
N ILE A 405 -6.79 7.24 15.04
CA ILE A 405 -7.25 6.15 14.17
C ILE A 405 -6.05 5.55 13.42
N GLN A 406 -5.16 6.39 12.88
CA GLN A 406 -3.93 5.96 12.19
C GLN A 406 -3.01 5.10 13.10
N GLN A 407 -2.97 5.37 14.41
CA GLN A 407 -2.24 4.55 15.36
C GLN A 407 -2.91 3.19 15.64
N LEU A 408 -4.21 3.06 15.42
CA LEU A 408 -5.00 1.85 15.70
C LEU A 408 -5.15 0.94 14.49
N VAL A 409 -5.25 1.49 13.28
CA VAL A 409 -5.48 0.71 12.05
C VAL A 409 -4.20 0.50 11.23
N PRO A 410 -4.13 -0.56 10.40
CA PRO A 410 -2.93 -0.84 9.60
C PRO A 410 -2.70 0.12 8.43
N SER A 411 -3.77 0.65 7.84
CA SER A 411 -3.70 1.57 6.70
C SER A 411 -4.85 2.56 6.79
N SER A 412 -4.54 3.84 6.59
CA SER A 412 -5.50 4.93 6.69
C SER A 412 -5.13 6.11 5.78
N HIS A 413 -6.14 6.82 5.30
CA HIS A 413 -5.97 8.03 4.51
C HIS A 413 -6.93 9.13 4.97
N TYR A 414 -6.41 10.34 5.16
CA TYR A 414 -7.19 11.53 5.48
C TYR A 414 -7.42 12.36 4.22
N LEU A 415 -8.69 12.67 3.96
CA LEU A 415 -9.12 13.53 2.87
C LEU A 415 -9.93 14.70 3.44
N GLY A 416 -9.33 15.89 3.48
CA GLY A 416 -10.03 17.13 3.80
C GLY A 416 -10.90 17.58 2.63
N MET A 417 -12.21 17.70 2.82
CA MET A 417 -13.18 18.03 1.78
C MET A 417 -13.33 19.54 1.56
N ASN A 418 -12.21 20.25 1.44
CA ASN A 418 -12.22 21.65 1.02
C ASN A 418 -12.34 21.78 -0.52
N LEU A 419 -12.74 22.96 -0.99
CA LEU A 419 -12.97 23.22 -2.43
C LEU A 419 -11.73 22.96 -3.30
N GLN A 420 -10.54 23.28 -2.78
CA GLN A 420 -9.29 23.10 -3.51
C GLN A 420 -9.00 21.60 -3.74
N ASN A 421 -9.03 20.81 -2.67
CA ASN A 421 -8.78 19.36 -2.74
C ASN A 421 -9.80 18.69 -3.66
N MET A 422 -11.09 19.03 -3.52
CA MET A 422 -12.14 18.40 -4.31
C MET A 422 -12.01 18.69 -5.81
N ASN A 423 -11.56 19.88 -6.22
CA ASN A 423 -11.40 20.23 -7.63
C ASN A 423 -10.03 19.81 -8.21
N GLN A 424 -8.96 19.78 -7.40
CA GLN A 424 -7.59 19.48 -7.88
C GLN A 424 -7.21 18.00 -7.78
N MET A 425 -7.75 17.27 -6.79
CA MET A 425 -7.36 15.87 -6.59
C MET A 425 -7.95 14.95 -7.65
N ARG A 426 -7.17 13.94 -8.02
CA ARG A 426 -7.63 12.83 -8.84
C ARG A 426 -7.99 11.67 -7.93
N LEU A 427 -9.26 11.48 -7.62
CA LEU A 427 -9.70 10.35 -6.79
C LEU A 427 -9.85 9.06 -7.59
N VAL A 428 -10.26 9.16 -8.85
CA VAL A 428 -10.54 8.02 -9.72
C VAL A 428 -9.36 7.75 -10.67
N PRO A 429 -8.85 6.50 -10.75
CA PRO A 429 -7.82 6.13 -11.71
C PRO A 429 -8.28 6.31 -13.16
N LYS A 430 -7.34 6.66 -14.04
CA LYS A 430 -7.61 6.95 -15.45
C LYS A 430 -6.60 6.29 -16.38
N LYS A 431 -7.06 5.61 -17.43
CA LYS A 431 -6.18 5.07 -18.48
C LYS A 431 -5.66 6.20 -19.35
N ASP A 432 -4.34 6.31 -19.38
CA ASP A 432 -3.59 7.11 -20.34
C ASP A 432 -3.22 6.20 -21.52
N TYR A 433 -3.78 6.49 -22.69
CA TYR A 433 -3.55 5.72 -23.91
C TYR A 433 -2.27 6.13 -24.63
N VAL A 434 -1.71 7.31 -24.34
CA VAL A 434 -0.46 7.75 -24.99
C VAL A 434 0.72 7.06 -24.34
N ALA A 435 0.76 7.06 -23.01
CA ALA A 435 1.77 6.34 -22.24
C ALA A 435 1.42 4.87 -21.96
N ASN A 436 0.30 4.38 -22.49
CA ASN A 436 -0.29 3.05 -22.25
C ASN A 436 -0.23 2.61 -20.76
N ARG A 437 -0.63 3.49 -19.84
CA ARG A 437 -0.56 3.25 -18.39
C ARG A 437 -1.85 3.65 -17.68
N LEU A 438 -2.14 3.00 -16.56
CA LEU A 438 -3.17 3.41 -15.64
C LEU A 438 -2.60 4.47 -14.68
N VAL A 439 -3.03 5.72 -14.84
CA VAL A 439 -2.67 6.77 -13.90
C VAL A 439 -3.47 6.58 -12.61
N SER A 440 -2.78 6.60 -11.47
CA SER A 440 -3.40 6.39 -10.16
C SER A 440 -4.50 7.41 -9.86
N GLY A 441 -5.39 7.01 -8.96
CA GLY A 441 -6.28 7.92 -8.24
C GLY A 441 -6.23 7.62 -6.74
N GLY A 442 -6.58 8.61 -5.92
CA GLY A 442 -6.53 8.51 -4.46
C GLY A 442 -7.43 7.42 -3.85
N LEU A 443 -8.41 6.90 -4.60
CA LEU A 443 -9.27 5.79 -4.17
C LEU A 443 -8.71 4.40 -4.57
N GLN A 444 -7.55 4.33 -5.22
CA GLN A 444 -6.84 3.09 -5.47
C GLN A 444 -6.14 2.59 -4.19
N LEU A 445 -6.95 2.16 -3.23
CA LEU A 445 -6.53 1.78 -1.88
C LEU A 445 -6.59 0.27 -1.69
N ALA A 446 -5.78 -0.22 -0.75
CA ALA A 446 -5.82 -1.62 -0.33
C ALA A 446 -7.12 -1.96 0.40
N LYS A 447 -7.49 -3.25 0.37
CA LYS A 447 -8.60 -3.79 1.17
C LYS A 447 -8.43 -3.36 2.63
N ASN A 448 -9.53 -2.97 3.26
CA ASN A 448 -9.65 -2.65 4.68
C ASN A 448 -8.95 -1.36 5.13
N THR A 449 -8.57 -0.50 4.18
CA THR A 449 -8.06 0.86 4.44
C THR A 449 -9.14 1.73 5.08
N SER A 450 -8.79 2.46 6.13
CA SER A 450 -9.68 3.44 6.78
C SER A 450 -9.58 4.79 6.06
N LEU A 451 -10.64 5.19 5.37
CA LEU A 451 -10.75 6.48 4.70
C LEU A 451 -11.48 7.46 5.62
N PHE A 452 -10.78 8.51 6.07
CA PHE A 452 -11.32 9.57 6.91
C PHE A 452 -11.66 10.78 6.03
N LEU A 453 -12.94 11.11 5.94
CA LEU A 453 -13.48 12.22 5.16
C LEU A 453 -13.84 13.35 6.11
N ASP A 454 -13.14 14.48 5.99
CA ASP A 454 -13.37 15.64 6.83
C ASP A 454 -14.22 16.69 6.10
N GLU A 455 -15.53 16.65 6.34
CA GLU A 455 -16.50 17.63 5.85
C GLU A 455 -16.53 18.91 6.69
N THR A 456 -15.81 18.99 7.82
CA THR A 456 -15.76 20.22 8.63
C THR A 456 -14.98 21.34 7.93
N GLN A 457 -14.17 21.00 6.93
CA GLN A 457 -13.45 21.95 6.08
C GLN A 457 -14.23 22.35 4.82
N LEU A 458 -15.51 21.95 4.73
CA LEU A 458 -16.32 22.21 3.55
C LEU A 458 -16.81 23.66 3.56
N GLU A 459 -16.42 24.42 2.54
CA GLU A 459 -16.78 25.83 2.38
C GLU A 459 -17.84 26.00 1.28
N GLN A 460 -18.63 27.07 1.37
CA GLN A 460 -19.56 27.43 0.30
C GLN A 460 -18.80 27.84 -0.96
N GLY A 461 -19.04 27.14 -2.06
CA GLY A 461 -18.43 27.44 -3.36
C GLY A 461 -18.90 26.50 -4.46
N GLN A 462 -18.37 26.70 -5.67
CA GLN A 462 -18.74 25.90 -6.84
C GLN A 462 -17.72 24.76 -7.05
N LEU A 463 -18.23 23.53 -7.06
CA LEU A 463 -17.46 22.38 -7.53
C LEU A 463 -17.41 22.39 -9.06
N ASP A 464 -16.23 22.17 -9.61
CA ASP A 464 -16.06 21.99 -11.05
C ASP A 464 -16.49 20.58 -11.47
N THR A 465 -16.35 20.26 -12.76
CA THR A 465 -16.66 18.92 -13.26
C THR A 465 -15.83 17.82 -12.57
N THR A 466 -14.61 18.12 -12.14
CA THR A 466 -13.73 17.19 -11.42
C THR A 466 -14.24 16.98 -10.00
N GLY A 467 -14.61 18.06 -9.30
CA GLY A 467 -15.21 18.05 -7.97
C GLY A 467 -16.50 17.25 -7.93
N VAL A 468 -17.40 17.44 -8.90
CA VAL A 468 -18.63 16.64 -9.00
C VAL A 468 -18.31 15.16 -9.19
N ARG A 469 -17.38 14.83 -10.09
CA ARG A 469 -16.92 13.43 -10.29
C ARG A 469 -16.32 12.82 -9.02
N ASN A 470 -15.55 13.61 -8.26
CA ASN A 470 -14.94 13.17 -7.01
C ASN A 470 -15.99 12.89 -5.93
N VAL A 471 -17.01 13.76 -5.77
CA VAL A 471 -18.13 13.52 -4.85
C VAL A 471 -18.92 12.26 -5.26
N THR A 472 -19.19 12.09 -6.56
CA THR A 472 -19.87 10.88 -7.06
C THR A 472 -19.05 9.63 -6.78
N ALA A 473 -17.73 9.67 -6.98
CA ALA A 473 -16.83 8.55 -6.70
C ALA A 473 -16.84 8.18 -5.20
N LEU A 474 -16.81 9.17 -4.30
CA LEU A 474 -16.94 8.93 -2.85
C LEU A 474 -18.29 8.30 -2.51
N GLY A 475 -19.38 8.80 -3.12
CA GLY A 475 -20.71 8.20 -3.00
C GLY A 475 -20.73 6.73 -3.44
N ASN A 476 -20.08 6.39 -4.55
CA ASN A 476 -19.99 5.02 -5.05
C ASN A 476 -19.17 4.11 -4.11
N VAL A 477 -18.08 4.61 -3.54
CA VAL A 477 -17.30 3.86 -2.53
C VAL A 477 -18.16 3.58 -1.29
N ILE A 478 -18.90 4.58 -0.81
CA ILE A 478 -19.73 4.43 0.41
C ILE A 478 -20.92 3.51 0.16
N SER A 479 -21.68 3.72 -0.91
CA SER A 479 -22.93 2.99 -1.18
C SER A 479 -22.68 1.61 -1.78
N TRP A 480 -21.73 1.49 -2.69
CA TRP A 480 -21.55 0.31 -3.54
C TRP A 480 -20.22 -0.41 -3.34
N GLN A 481 -19.28 0.18 -2.58
CA GLN A 481 -17.96 -0.40 -2.34
C GLN A 481 -17.30 -0.78 -3.68
N LYS A 482 -17.30 0.16 -4.62
CA LYS A 482 -16.67 0.07 -5.93
C LYS A 482 -16.06 1.41 -6.36
N VAL A 483 -15.10 1.35 -7.26
CA VAL A 483 -14.49 2.52 -7.92
C VAL A 483 -14.56 2.29 -9.43
N ASP A 484 -15.13 3.26 -10.15
CA ASP A 484 -15.35 3.16 -11.59
C ASP A 484 -14.18 3.80 -12.34
N TYR A 485 -13.25 2.99 -12.84
CA TYR A 485 -12.02 3.47 -13.49
C TYR A 485 -12.34 4.07 -14.85
N ASP A 486 -11.73 5.21 -15.16
CA ASP A 486 -12.00 5.98 -16.37
C ASP A 486 -11.08 5.52 -17.52
N PHE A 487 -11.66 4.82 -18.50
CA PHE A 487 -10.97 4.43 -19.74
C PHE A 487 -11.29 5.36 -20.92
N ASN A 488 -11.63 6.63 -20.64
CA ASN A 488 -12.07 7.69 -21.56
C ASN A 488 -13.41 7.43 -22.27
N TYR A 489 -13.59 6.27 -22.88
CA TYR A 489 -14.79 5.92 -23.66
C TYR A 489 -15.75 5.02 -22.89
N HIS A 490 -15.26 4.31 -21.87
CA HIS A 490 -16.05 3.46 -21.00
C HIS A 490 -15.52 3.55 -19.57
N GLN A 491 -16.36 3.16 -18.62
CA GLN A 491 -15.98 3.01 -17.21
C GLN A 491 -15.98 1.53 -16.86
N MET A 492 -14.92 1.07 -16.19
CA MET A 492 -14.86 -0.28 -15.65
C MET A 492 -15.00 -0.25 -14.14
N GLU A 493 -15.93 -1.05 -13.63
CA GLU A 493 -16.24 -1.10 -12.20
C GLU A 493 -15.30 -2.06 -11.47
N PHE A 494 -14.49 -1.54 -10.54
CA PHE A 494 -13.63 -2.37 -9.70
C PHE A 494 -14.18 -2.42 -8.27
N PRO A 495 -14.49 -3.62 -7.72
CA PRO A 495 -14.94 -3.73 -6.34
C PRO A 495 -13.79 -3.38 -5.38
N CYS A 496 -14.08 -2.56 -4.38
CA CYS A 496 -13.15 -2.18 -3.31
C CYS A 496 -13.74 -2.54 -1.94
N ASN A 497 -12.92 -2.64 -0.90
CA ASN A 497 -13.43 -2.77 0.47
C ASN A 497 -12.70 -1.73 1.31
N ILE A 498 -13.33 -0.57 1.48
CA ILE A 498 -12.77 0.62 2.12
C ILE A 498 -13.72 1.03 3.24
N ASN A 499 -13.17 1.23 4.43
CA ASN A 499 -13.93 1.60 5.60
C ASN A 499 -14.00 3.13 5.73
N VAL A 500 -15.17 3.73 5.49
CA VAL A 500 -15.33 5.19 5.37
C VAL A 500 -15.91 5.80 6.64
N LEU A 501 -15.15 6.69 7.27
CA LEU A 501 -15.57 7.53 8.40
C LEU A 501 -15.73 8.96 7.92
N ILE A 502 -16.88 9.56 8.17
CA ILE A 502 -17.18 10.95 7.82
C ILE A 502 -17.23 11.75 9.12
N ALA A 503 -16.49 12.85 9.19
CA ALA A 503 -16.60 13.85 10.24
C ALA A 503 -17.28 15.09 9.66
N SER A 504 -18.40 15.50 10.25
CA SER A 504 -19.19 16.64 9.78
C SER A 504 -19.59 17.57 10.93
N GLU A 505 -19.75 18.85 10.65
CA GLU A 505 -20.28 19.82 11.64
C GLU A 505 -21.79 19.62 11.82
N GLY A 506 -22.52 19.39 10.72
CA GLY A 506 -23.98 19.28 10.71
C GLY A 506 -24.49 18.16 9.82
N ARG A 507 -25.32 18.51 8.84
CA ARG A 507 -25.84 17.55 7.85
C ARG A 507 -24.75 17.26 6.83
N SER A 508 -24.43 15.99 6.67
CA SER A 508 -23.41 15.54 5.71
C SER A 508 -23.88 15.66 4.27
N LEU A 509 -22.93 15.96 3.37
CA LEU A 509 -23.13 15.96 1.92
C LEU A 509 -23.15 14.53 1.38
N LEU A 510 -22.31 13.67 1.95
CA LEU A 510 -22.13 12.30 1.54
C LEU A 510 -23.19 11.36 2.14
N PRO A 511 -23.52 10.25 1.45
CA PRO A 511 -24.34 9.21 2.05
C PRO A 511 -23.61 8.55 3.23
N SER A 512 -24.35 8.01 4.18
CA SER A 512 -23.79 7.23 5.31
C SER A 512 -24.77 6.13 5.71
N ASP A 513 -24.29 4.96 6.09
CA ASP A 513 -25.13 3.87 6.58
C ASP A 513 -25.66 4.17 7.99
N CYS A 514 -24.85 4.85 8.81
CA CYS A 514 -25.22 5.28 10.15
C CYS A 514 -24.73 6.71 10.42
N GLN A 515 -25.61 7.55 10.95
CA GLN A 515 -25.26 8.87 11.46
C GLN A 515 -25.46 8.91 12.97
N ILE A 516 -24.45 9.44 13.67
CA ILE A 516 -24.51 9.76 15.10
C ILE A 516 -24.03 11.20 15.33
N HIS A 517 -24.76 11.94 16.15
CA HIS A 517 -24.34 13.26 16.60
C HIS A 517 -23.48 13.12 17.85
N LEU A 518 -22.31 13.77 17.86
CA LEU A 518 -21.37 13.76 18.97
C LEU A 518 -21.89 14.70 20.07
N GLN A 519 -22.12 14.17 21.26
CA GLN A 519 -22.51 14.97 22.42
C GLN A 519 -21.31 15.16 23.36
N SER A 520 -20.60 16.27 23.19
CA SER A 520 -19.51 16.63 24.10
C SER A 520 -20.02 16.80 25.52
N GLN A 521 -19.41 16.06 26.45
CA GLN A 521 -19.61 16.26 27.89
C GLN A 521 -18.59 17.25 28.47
N VAL A 522 -17.63 17.69 27.65
CA VAL A 522 -16.57 18.64 28.00
C VAL A 522 -16.98 20.04 27.58
N THR A 523 -16.76 21.01 28.45
CA THR A 523 -17.00 22.44 28.15
C THR A 523 -15.97 22.96 27.14
N PRO A 524 -16.36 23.87 26.23
CA PRO A 524 -15.47 24.42 25.19
C PRO A 524 -14.16 24.99 25.76
N ASP A 525 -14.21 25.68 26.90
CA ASP A 525 -13.05 26.33 27.51
C ASP A 525 -11.97 25.36 27.99
N ASN A 526 -12.35 24.12 28.32
CA ASN A 526 -11.42 23.08 28.81
C ASN A 526 -11.04 22.07 27.72
N MET A 527 -11.49 22.28 26.47
CA MET A 527 -11.29 21.29 25.40
C MET A 527 -9.81 21.07 25.08
N ASP A 528 -9.01 22.11 24.95
CA ASP A 528 -7.59 21.97 24.61
C ASP A 528 -6.82 21.18 25.67
N GLU A 529 -7.03 21.50 26.94
CA GLU A 529 -6.42 20.79 28.07
C GLU A 529 -6.91 19.33 28.12
N TYR A 530 -8.22 19.11 27.99
CA TYR A 530 -8.79 17.77 27.99
C TYR A 530 -8.24 16.91 26.85
N LEU A 531 -8.19 17.45 25.63
CA LEU A 531 -7.64 16.77 24.46
C LEU A 531 -6.16 16.49 24.63
N SER A 532 -5.38 17.43 25.19
CA SER A 532 -3.96 17.20 25.44
C SER A 532 -3.73 16.05 26.42
N ILE A 533 -4.54 15.93 27.48
CA ILE A 533 -4.40 14.87 28.49
C ILE A 533 -4.83 13.51 27.93
N HIS A 534 -5.96 13.46 27.22
CA HIS A 534 -6.64 12.20 26.87
C HIS A 534 -6.34 11.68 25.46
N MET A 535 -5.78 12.52 24.57
CA MET A 535 -5.34 12.11 23.23
C MET A 535 -3.85 11.80 23.15
N HIS A 536 -3.16 11.71 24.30
CA HIS A 536 -1.77 11.25 24.33
C HIS A 536 -1.68 9.75 24.00
N PRO A 537 -0.60 9.32 23.32
CA PRO A 537 -0.43 7.94 22.89
C PRO A 537 -0.39 7.02 24.11
N THR A 538 -1.37 6.12 24.18
CA THR A 538 -1.43 5.01 25.13
C THR A 538 -0.17 4.14 25.00
N SER A 539 0.17 3.38 26.05
CA SER A 539 1.33 2.49 26.03
C SER A 539 1.33 1.56 24.82
N SER A 540 2.51 1.30 24.24
CA SER A 540 2.64 0.51 23.01
C SER A 540 2.07 -0.90 23.14
N SER A 541 2.11 -1.51 24.32
CA SER A 541 1.54 -2.84 24.56
C SER A 541 0.02 -2.84 24.50
N GLN A 542 -0.64 -1.82 25.06
CA GLN A 542 -2.10 -1.65 24.99
C GLN A 542 -2.56 -1.36 23.56
N LEU A 543 -1.86 -0.49 22.84
CA LEU A 543 -2.16 -0.24 21.42
C LEU A 543 -2.07 -1.52 20.59
N ASN A 544 -1.09 -2.39 20.85
CA ASN A 544 -0.99 -3.69 20.17
C ASN A 544 -2.18 -4.61 20.48
N LYS A 545 -2.70 -4.61 21.72
CA LYS A 545 -3.95 -5.32 22.05
C LYS A 545 -5.13 -4.76 21.26
N PHE A 546 -5.25 -3.44 21.14
CA PHE A 546 -6.32 -2.81 20.36
C PHE A 546 -6.20 -3.09 18.86
N ARG A 547 -4.99 -3.04 18.28
CA ARG A 547 -4.73 -3.36 16.87
C ARG A 547 -5.11 -4.80 16.54
N LEU A 548 -4.76 -5.75 17.41
CA LEU A 548 -5.17 -7.14 17.30
C LEU A 548 -6.70 -7.27 17.40
N TYR A 549 -7.30 -6.68 18.43
CA TYR A 549 -8.74 -6.67 18.64
C TYR A 549 -9.52 -6.12 17.44
N LEU A 550 -9.07 -5.06 16.77
CA LEU A 550 -9.77 -4.49 15.62
C LEU A 550 -9.66 -5.35 14.35
N SER A 551 -8.64 -6.21 14.28
CA SER A 551 -8.37 -7.02 13.08
C SER A 551 -9.01 -8.40 13.14
N VAL A 552 -9.08 -9.03 14.32
CA VAL A 552 -9.59 -10.40 14.49
C VAL A 552 -11.09 -10.54 14.14
N PRO A 553 -12.01 -9.67 14.58
CA PRO A 553 -13.43 -9.78 14.28
C PRO A 553 -13.75 -9.76 12.78
N ARG A 554 -12.92 -9.09 11.98
CA ARG A 554 -13.04 -9.04 10.52
C ARG A 554 -12.73 -10.37 9.84
N LEU A 555 -12.10 -11.30 10.57
CA LEU A 555 -11.69 -12.61 10.09
C LEU A 555 -12.63 -13.73 10.57
N LEU A 556 -13.62 -13.41 11.40
CA LEU A 556 -14.54 -14.40 11.97
C LEU A 556 -15.73 -14.63 11.03
N ASP A 557 -16.10 -15.90 10.87
CA ASP A 557 -17.33 -16.27 10.21
C ASP A 557 -18.52 -16.06 11.15
N TYR A 558 -19.56 -15.40 10.64
CA TYR A 558 -20.76 -15.08 11.40
C TYR A 558 -21.99 -15.76 10.82
N SER A 559 -22.81 -16.37 11.66
CA SER A 559 -24.07 -17.00 11.27
C SER A 559 -25.24 -16.56 12.15
N ILE A 560 -26.45 -16.55 11.57
CA ILE A 560 -27.70 -16.29 12.28
C ILE A 560 -28.47 -17.61 12.35
N SER A 561 -28.87 -18.04 13.54
CA SER A 561 -29.67 -19.25 13.70
C SER A 561 -31.11 -19.06 13.20
N GLU A 562 -31.74 -20.13 12.72
CA GLU A 562 -33.13 -20.09 12.22
C GLU A 562 -34.12 -19.65 13.32
N GLU A 563 -33.89 -20.06 14.57
CA GLU A 563 -34.72 -19.67 15.71
C GLU A 563 -34.72 -18.16 15.93
N LEU A 564 -33.55 -17.52 15.84
CA LEU A 564 -33.44 -16.08 16.01
C LEU A 564 -33.92 -15.31 14.79
N THR A 565 -33.81 -15.89 13.60
CA THR A 565 -34.38 -15.30 12.38
C THR A 565 -35.89 -15.10 12.54
N LYS A 566 -36.60 -16.13 13.04
CA LYS A 566 -38.04 -16.03 13.37
C LYS A 566 -38.31 -14.99 14.46
N SER A 567 -37.52 -14.98 15.53
CA SER A 567 -37.68 -13.99 16.61
C SER A 567 -37.47 -12.54 16.12
N VAL A 568 -36.57 -12.33 15.17
CA VAL A 568 -36.34 -11.02 14.54
C VAL A 568 -37.50 -10.63 13.63
N GLU A 569 -38.05 -11.58 12.87
CA GLU A 569 -39.24 -11.36 12.03
C GLU A 569 -40.46 -10.98 12.88
N ASP A 570 -40.72 -11.72 13.96
CA ASP A 570 -41.79 -11.44 14.91
C ASP A 570 -41.60 -10.06 15.56
N ASP A 571 -40.38 -9.73 16.01
CA ASP A 571 -40.05 -8.42 16.56
C ASP A 571 -40.27 -7.29 15.53
N PHE A 572 -39.91 -7.50 14.26
CA PHE A 572 -40.11 -6.51 13.21
C PHE A 572 -41.59 -6.26 12.90
N VAL A 573 -42.39 -7.32 12.93
CA VAL A 573 -43.86 -7.22 12.84
C VAL A 573 -44.39 -6.45 14.05
N ASP A 574 -43.94 -6.78 15.25
CA ASP A 574 -44.34 -6.14 16.51
C ASP A 574 -44.04 -4.64 16.52
N MET A 575 -42.84 -4.25 16.09
CA MET A 575 -42.46 -2.83 16.02
C MET A 575 -43.31 -2.02 15.04
N ARG A 576 -43.95 -2.65 14.05
CA ARG A 576 -44.83 -2.00 13.07
C ARG A 576 -46.32 -2.18 13.38
N LYS A 577 -46.67 -2.87 14.46
CA LYS A 577 -48.08 -3.08 14.87
C LYS A 577 -48.78 -1.76 15.17
N ASP A 578 -48.10 -0.87 15.88
CA ASP A 578 -48.67 0.40 16.34
C ASP A 578 -48.55 1.51 15.28
N ASP A 579 -47.47 1.50 14.50
CA ASP A 579 -47.26 2.43 13.37
C ASP A 579 -46.54 1.72 12.20
N PRO A 580 -47.22 1.52 11.06
CA PRO A 580 -46.64 0.89 9.87
C PRO A 580 -45.43 1.63 9.26
N GLN A 581 -45.28 2.94 9.51
CA GLN A 581 -44.15 3.75 8.98
C GLN A 581 -43.01 3.97 9.97
N SER A 582 -43.13 3.51 11.22
CA SER A 582 -42.13 3.73 12.27
C SER A 582 -40.74 3.14 11.96
N ILE A 583 -40.69 2.03 11.22
CA ILE A 583 -39.45 1.31 10.88
C ILE A 583 -39.49 0.83 9.43
N SER A 584 -38.52 1.27 8.63
CA SER A 584 -38.33 0.84 7.25
C SER A 584 -37.54 -0.47 7.14
N ALA A 585 -37.52 -1.07 5.95
CA ALA A 585 -36.68 -2.24 5.68
C ALA A 585 -35.17 -1.90 5.81
N GLU A 586 -34.76 -0.68 5.45
CA GLU A 586 -33.39 -0.19 5.62
C GLU A 586 -33.02 -0.07 7.10
N ASP A 587 -33.96 0.35 7.94
CA ASP A 587 -33.75 0.40 9.39
C ASP A 587 -33.57 -0.98 10.00
N LEU A 588 -34.36 -1.97 9.56
CA LEU A 588 -34.16 -3.37 9.97
C LEU A 588 -32.80 -3.88 9.53
N HIS A 589 -32.41 -3.61 8.28
CA HIS A 589 -31.09 -3.99 7.77
C HIS A 589 -29.98 -3.37 8.62
N ARG A 590 -30.06 -2.08 8.94
CA ARG A 590 -29.09 -1.40 9.82
C ARG A 590 -29.06 -2.03 11.21
N MET A 591 -30.21 -2.33 11.82
CA MET A 591 -30.27 -3.01 13.12
C MET A 591 -29.60 -4.39 13.08
N LEU A 592 -29.78 -5.15 11.99
CA LEU A 592 -29.12 -6.44 11.81
C LEU A 592 -27.61 -6.31 11.66
N VAL A 593 -27.14 -5.31 10.89
CA VAL A 593 -25.70 -5.01 10.77
C VAL A 593 -25.12 -4.63 12.13
N VAL A 594 -25.79 -3.75 12.88
CA VAL A 594 -25.37 -3.34 14.23
C VAL A 594 -25.36 -4.54 15.19
N ALA A 595 -26.40 -5.38 15.18
CA ALA A 595 -26.47 -6.57 16.03
C ALA A 595 -25.36 -7.58 15.72
N ARG A 596 -25.06 -7.79 14.43
CA ARG A 596 -23.93 -8.59 14.01
C ARG A 596 -22.61 -8.02 14.51
N LEU A 597 -22.35 -6.74 14.26
CA LEU A 597 -21.10 -6.09 14.66
C LEU A 597 -20.95 -6.12 16.19
N LEU A 598 -22.04 -5.93 16.95
CA LEU A 598 -22.03 -6.07 18.41
C LEU A 598 -21.65 -7.49 18.86
N SER A 599 -22.26 -8.53 18.27
CA SER A 599 -21.88 -9.93 18.54
C SER A 599 -20.41 -10.17 18.25
N LEU A 600 -19.94 -9.78 17.05
CA LEU A 600 -18.54 -9.94 16.64
C LEU A 600 -17.57 -9.18 17.56
N SER A 601 -17.96 -8.00 18.03
CA SER A 601 -17.16 -7.19 18.94
C SER A 601 -16.92 -7.85 20.31
N LEU A 602 -17.79 -8.79 20.69
CA LEU A 602 -17.70 -9.59 21.92
C LEU A 602 -17.07 -10.97 21.67
N GLY A 603 -16.65 -11.27 20.45
CA GLY A 603 -16.11 -12.57 20.06
C GLY A 603 -17.18 -13.65 19.83
N GLN A 604 -18.45 -13.25 19.68
CA GLN A 604 -19.54 -14.18 19.38
C GLN A 604 -19.71 -14.32 17.87
N THR A 605 -19.59 -15.54 17.35
CA THR A 605 -19.78 -15.88 15.93
C THR A 605 -21.23 -16.15 15.55
N SER A 606 -22.16 -16.03 16.50
CA SER A 606 -23.59 -16.15 16.27
C SER A 606 -24.37 -14.98 16.89
N LEU A 607 -25.55 -14.69 16.32
CA LEU A 607 -26.48 -13.77 16.96
C LEU A 607 -26.97 -14.38 18.27
N SER A 608 -27.07 -13.58 19.33
CA SER A 608 -27.73 -13.95 20.58
C SER A 608 -28.89 -13.00 20.85
N ARG A 609 -29.89 -13.46 21.62
CA ARG A 609 -31.03 -12.62 22.01
C ARG A 609 -30.57 -11.36 22.75
N ASP A 610 -29.56 -11.47 23.60
CA ASP A 610 -29.00 -10.34 24.35
C ASP A 610 -28.29 -9.33 23.44
N SER A 611 -27.57 -9.79 22.42
CA SER A 611 -26.95 -8.90 21.42
C SER A 611 -27.99 -8.21 20.55
N TRP A 612 -29.08 -8.90 20.20
CA TRP A 612 -30.22 -8.30 19.49
C TRP A 612 -30.93 -7.21 20.32
N LEU A 613 -31.24 -7.49 21.58
CA LEU A 613 -31.85 -6.51 22.49
C LEU A 613 -30.95 -5.29 22.71
N ARG A 614 -29.64 -5.50 22.86
CA ARG A 614 -28.66 -4.41 22.95
C ARG A 614 -28.61 -3.58 21.68
N ALA A 615 -28.63 -4.20 20.50
CA ALA A 615 -28.68 -3.50 19.23
C ALA A 615 -29.92 -2.59 19.12
N LYS A 616 -31.10 -3.11 19.50
CA LYS A 616 -32.34 -2.31 19.55
C LYS A 616 -32.22 -1.13 20.52
N HIS A 617 -31.62 -1.35 21.69
CA HIS A 617 -31.43 -0.29 22.67
C HIS A 617 -30.52 0.83 22.14
N ILE A 618 -29.34 0.51 21.59
CA ILE A 618 -28.41 1.56 21.13
C ILE A 618 -28.96 2.30 19.91
N GLU A 619 -29.71 1.61 19.05
CA GLU A 619 -30.37 2.22 17.91
C GLU A 619 -31.52 3.14 18.33
N MET A 620 -32.26 2.78 19.38
CA MET A 620 -33.27 3.66 19.98
C MET A 620 -32.62 4.93 20.55
N LEU A 621 -31.52 4.82 21.30
CA LEU A 621 -30.78 5.97 21.82
C LEU A 621 -30.30 6.90 20.69
N ARG A 622 -29.75 6.30 19.62
CA ARG A 622 -29.28 7.04 18.44
C ARG A 622 -30.43 7.79 17.76
N ARG A 623 -31.58 7.13 17.56
CA ARG A 623 -32.77 7.76 16.96
C ARG A 623 -33.26 8.93 17.80
N SER A 624 -33.40 8.76 19.11
CA SER A 624 -33.79 9.84 20.03
C SER A 624 -32.84 11.03 19.94
N ARG A 625 -31.52 10.78 19.83
CA ARG A 625 -30.52 11.84 19.68
C ARG A 625 -30.69 12.62 18.37
N MET A 626 -31.00 11.93 17.27
CA MET A 626 -31.22 12.56 15.97
C MET A 626 -32.53 13.37 15.90
N GLU A 627 -33.59 12.90 16.55
CA GLU A 627 -34.88 13.60 16.63
C GLU A 627 -34.78 14.90 17.42
N GLN A 628 -34.09 14.88 18.57
CA GLN A 628 -33.84 16.07 19.39
C GLN A 628 -33.15 17.17 18.57
N HIS A 629 -32.16 16.81 17.75
CA HIS A 629 -31.44 17.77 16.92
C HIS A 629 -32.28 18.30 15.73
N LYS A 630 -33.14 17.47 15.13
CA LYS A 630 -34.09 17.94 14.10
C LYS A 630 -35.07 18.97 14.67
N CYS A 631 -35.52 18.80 15.92
CA CYS A 631 -36.40 19.76 16.60
C CYS A 631 -35.70 21.07 16.96
N VAL A 632 -34.40 21.06 17.27
CA VAL A 632 -33.63 22.27 17.57
C VAL A 632 -33.37 23.11 16.31
N ASN A 633 -33.01 22.48 15.19
CA ASN A 633 -32.79 23.19 13.92
C ASN A 633 -34.08 23.60 13.19
N GLY A 634 -35.23 23.05 13.57
CA GLY A 634 -36.54 23.41 13.00
C GLY A 634 -37.14 24.72 13.55
N ASN A 635 -36.47 25.36 14.51
CA ASN A 635 -36.91 26.59 15.17
C ASN A 635 -36.07 27.83 14.80
N GLU A 636 -35.20 27.74 13.80
CA GLU A 636 -34.62 28.96 13.21
C GLU A 636 -35.60 29.54 12.17
N PRO A 637 -36.00 30.83 12.31
CA PRO A 637 -36.95 31.48 11.41
C PRO A 637 -36.40 31.76 10.01
#